data_AF-A0A8T1UUG4-F1
#
_entry.id   AF-A0A8T1UUG4-F1
#
_cell.length_a   1.000
_cell.length_b   1.000
_cell.length_c   1.000
_cell.angle_alpha   90.00
_cell.angle_beta   90.00
_cell.angle_gamma   90.00
#
_symmetry.space_group_name_H-M   'P 1'
#
loop_
_entity.id
_entity.type
_entity.pdbx_description
1 polymer ?
#
loop_
_entity_poly.entity_id
_entity_poly.type
_entity_poly.pdbx_seq_one_letter_code
_entity_poly.pdbx_strand_id
1 'polypeptide(L)'
;MDELHDAIQDAQYIGAVTNSQRGPSAAFYNPSTNELTQFVDRQERALGSDWLGLENLLDMPLGFYFFRRFCEAEQHGSQKLDFLVEVTKFRTLQTPEQRTVKAREIWDLFFGNATPGTALTTPTRERVYELLYGKCPFRTSKAKALHEDKQQAYDKATLELTPAYDPKYFSPEAGELIQQLLIRDPTKRLGAKGAEEIKRMRFFSSIDWAQMEQMQVPPPFVPDNEINAASQADIGSFDISIVKGIKLSEQEQAAYSGWDYVCPETFQREAVEYLVWEVKHGPRRQTRSIGFLSTLPEEHAMLRDMCQQYAAKNLKPIAGELDREHKYPAKQVKEIGEMGLMGVAIDDKYGGAGLDYLAYSIAMEEISRGCASTGVVMSVNNSLYCAPLEKFGTPEQKEKHLTPYASGEKLGCFGLSEPGNGSDAGAASTTARATDKGYVLNGTKAWITNAHDADQAIVFATTDKSLKHKGISAFIVPTDAPGFSLGKKEDKLGIRASSTGNLIFEDVEVPKENLLGKEGDGFKIAMITLDSGRIGIASQALGIAQASYDCAIAYAQTRKTFGVPLAKNPIIQTKLSTMATEIEAARLLTWKAAVEKDAGRPFTKLAAMAKLKASEAATMCSHQAIQVLGGMGYVSEMPAERHYRDARITEIYEGTSEIMHLVIGGALNKEFNETN
;
A
#
# COMPACT_ATOMS: atom_id res chain seq x y z
N MET A 1 -33.13 27.60 3.78
CA MET A 1 -32.23 27.85 2.63
C MET A 1 -30.81 27.70 3.09
N ASP A 2 -30.32 28.48 4.05
CA ASP A 2 -28.94 28.35 4.57
C ASP A 2 -28.67 26.98 5.24
N GLU A 3 -29.64 26.42 5.97
CA GLU A 3 -29.49 25.08 6.58
C GLU A 3 -29.63 23.92 5.58
N LEU A 4 -30.40 24.12 4.50
CA LEU A 4 -30.52 23.18 3.38
C LEU A 4 -29.28 23.22 2.50
N HIS A 5 -28.63 24.38 2.44
CA HIS A 5 -27.37 24.63 1.76
C HIS A 5 -26.23 23.86 2.44
N ASP A 6 -26.16 23.86 3.78
CA ASP A 6 -25.18 23.05 4.53
C ASP A 6 -25.42 21.54 4.37
N ALA A 7 -26.68 21.07 4.43
CA ALA A 7 -27.00 19.66 4.25
C ALA A 7 -26.75 19.16 2.80
N ILE A 8 -26.99 20.01 1.80
CA ILE A 8 -26.70 19.70 0.39
C ILE A 8 -25.19 19.78 0.11
N GLN A 9 -24.45 20.69 0.76
CA GLN A 9 -22.99 20.68 0.72
C GLN A 9 -22.43 19.37 1.27
N ASP A 10 -22.89 18.91 2.44
CA ASP A 10 -22.43 17.66 3.04
C ASP A 10 -22.82 16.42 2.21
N ALA A 11 -24.03 16.41 1.63
CA ALA A 11 -24.47 15.31 0.75
C ALA A 11 -23.75 15.30 -0.60
N GLN A 12 -23.44 16.47 -1.18
CA GLN A 12 -22.62 16.58 -2.40
C GLN A 12 -21.15 16.28 -2.15
N TYR A 13 -20.64 16.59 -0.96
CA TYR A 13 -19.32 16.20 -0.50
C TYR A 13 -19.19 14.66 -0.50
N ILE A 14 -20.17 13.94 0.03
CA ILE A 14 -20.19 12.46 0.00
C ILE A 14 -20.50 11.91 -1.40
N GLY A 15 -21.38 12.57 -2.17
CA GLY A 15 -21.66 12.21 -3.57
C GLY A 15 -20.45 12.37 -4.49
N ALA A 16 -19.57 13.34 -4.23
CA ALA A 16 -18.31 13.53 -4.94
C ALA A 16 -17.23 12.52 -4.52
N VAL A 17 -17.29 12.03 -3.27
CA VAL A 17 -16.40 10.97 -2.78
C VAL A 17 -16.81 9.58 -3.29
N THR A 18 -18.08 9.42 -3.72
CA THR A 18 -18.63 8.13 -4.16
C THR A 18 -18.99 8.05 -5.65
N ASN A 19 -19.02 9.16 -6.40
CA ASN A 19 -19.42 9.16 -7.81
C ASN A 19 -18.39 9.90 -8.70
N SER A 20 -17.75 9.16 -9.61
CA SER A 20 -16.52 9.53 -10.34
C SER A 20 -16.66 10.57 -11.45
N GLN A 21 -17.83 11.22 -11.61
CA GLN A 21 -18.09 12.13 -12.74
C GLN A 21 -17.90 13.63 -12.43
N ARG A 22 -17.64 14.03 -11.18
CA ARG A 22 -17.27 15.42 -10.86
C ARG A 22 -15.93 15.41 -10.12
N GLY A 23 -14.90 15.98 -10.74
CA GLY A 23 -13.54 16.01 -10.22
C GLY A 23 -13.38 16.78 -8.90
N PRO A 24 -12.14 16.88 -8.37
CA PRO A 24 -11.83 17.32 -7.00
C PRO A 24 -12.21 18.77 -6.66
N SER A 25 -12.70 19.57 -7.61
CA SER A 25 -13.25 20.90 -7.35
C SER A 25 -14.65 20.88 -6.69
N ALA A 26 -15.28 19.72 -6.56
CA ALA A 26 -16.60 19.59 -5.91
C ALA A 26 -16.54 19.74 -4.37
N ALA A 27 -15.38 19.53 -3.74
CA ALA A 27 -15.20 19.68 -2.29
C ALA A 27 -15.35 21.13 -1.79
N PHE A 28 -15.38 22.10 -2.71
CA PHE A 28 -15.54 23.53 -2.40
C PHE A 28 -16.66 24.18 -3.24
N TYR A 29 -17.56 23.38 -3.83
CA TYR A 29 -18.64 23.92 -4.64
C TYR A 29 -19.76 24.45 -3.74
N ASN A 30 -20.06 25.74 -3.87
CA ASN A 30 -21.10 26.40 -3.12
C ASN A 30 -22.34 26.59 -4.00
N PRO A 31 -23.39 25.75 -3.89
CA PRO A 31 -24.52 25.80 -4.81
C PRO A 31 -25.26 27.12 -4.65
N SER A 32 -25.52 27.78 -5.77
CA SER A 32 -26.30 29.02 -5.78
C SER A 32 -27.73 28.76 -5.32
N THR A 33 -28.38 29.81 -4.81
CA THR A 33 -29.80 29.82 -4.44
C THR A 33 -30.69 29.19 -5.52
N ASN A 34 -30.36 29.43 -6.80
CA ASN A 34 -31.12 28.95 -7.94
C ASN A 34 -30.93 27.43 -8.19
N GLU A 35 -29.73 26.91 -7.97
CA GLU A 35 -29.44 25.48 -8.08
C GLU A 35 -30.09 24.66 -6.96
N LEU A 36 -30.19 25.26 -5.76
CA LEU A 36 -30.92 24.70 -4.62
C LEU A 36 -32.42 24.65 -4.90
N THR A 37 -33.01 25.71 -5.43
CA THR A 37 -34.41 25.73 -5.85
C THR A 37 -34.68 24.68 -6.92
N GLN A 38 -33.82 24.56 -7.93
CA GLN A 38 -33.93 23.51 -8.96
C GLN A 38 -33.75 22.09 -8.42
N PHE A 39 -33.01 21.91 -7.33
CA PHE A 39 -32.89 20.62 -6.66
C PHE A 39 -34.18 20.27 -5.91
N VAL A 40 -34.71 21.20 -5.11
CA VAL A 40 -35.98 21.03 -4.38
C VAL A 40 -37.12 20.75 -5.36
N ASP A 41 -37.24 21.55 -6.43
CA ASP A 41 -38.26 21.36 -7.46
C ASP A 41 -38.13 20.02 -8.20
N ARG A 42 -36.91 19.44 -8.26
CA ARG A 42 -36.68 18.11 -8.83
C ARG A 42 -37.10 17.01 -7.87
N GLN A 43 -36.82 17.14 -6.57
CA GLN A 43 -37.24 16.17 -5.56
C GLN A 43 -38.75 16.19 -5.36
N GLU A 44 -39.38 17.37 -5.33
CA GLU A 44 -40.85 17.50 -5.26
C GLU A 44 -41.55 16.93 -6.50
N ARG A 45 -40.95 17.07 -7.69
CA ARG A 45 -41.48 16.46 -8.91
C ARG A 45 -41.29 14.94 -8.95
N ALA A 46 -40.20 14.42 -8.39
CA ALA A 46 -39.88 12.99 -8.44
C ALA A 46 -40.59 12.17 -7.36
N LEU A 47 -40.79 12.75 -6.17
CA LEU A 47 -41.23 12.06 -4.96
C LEU A 47 -42.50 12.68 -4.33
N GLY A 48 -43.05 13.71 -4.95
CA GLY A 48 -44.23 14.43 -4.46
C GLY A 48 -43.92 15.42 -3.34
N SER A 49 -44.97 16.00 -2.75
CA SER A 49 -44.86 16.98 -1.65
C SER A 49 -44.33 16.39 -0.34
N ASP A 50 -44.18 15.06 -0.26
CA ASP A 50 -43.78 14.30 0.92
C ASP A 50 -42.35 13.75 0.81
N TRP A 51 -41.51 14.38 -0.01
CA TRP A 51 -40.10 13.99 -0.19
C TRP A 51 -39.26 14.13 1.10
N LEU A 52 -39.77 14.86 2.11
CA LEU A 52 -39.24 14.93 3.48
C LEU A 52 -39.90 13.90 4.44
N GLY A 53 -40.73 13.01 3.94
CA GLY A 53 -41.30 11.90 4.70
C GLY A 53 -40.22 10.99 5.26
N LEU A 54 -40.48 10.41 6.44
CA LEU A 54 -39.52 9.63 7.23
C LEU A 54 -38.84 8.49 6.43
N GLU A 55 -39.60 7.82 5.57
CA GLU A 55 -39.12 6.72 4.73
C GLU A 55 -38.11 7.21 3.68
N ASN A 56 -38.40 8.34 3.05
CA ASN A 56 -37.54 8.95 2.04
C ASN A 56 -36.24 9.49 2.67
N LEU A 57 -36.31 9.98 3.91
CA LEU A 57 -35.15 10.44 4.66
C LEU A 57 -34.15 9.32 4.99
N LEU A 58 -34.63 8.10 5.25
CA LEU A 58 -33.78 6.93 5.54
C LEU A 58 -33.20 6.27 4.26
N ASP A 59 -33.91 6.42 3.13
CA ASP A 59 -33.45 5.95 1.81
C ASP A 59 -32.54 6.95 1.08
N MET A 60 -32.59 8.25 1.41
CA MET A 60 -31.73 9.27 0.81
C MET A 60 -30.29 9.29 1.40
N PRO A 61 -29.31 9.85 0.66
CA PRO A 61 -28.00 10.22 1.21
C PRO A 61 -28.08 11.14 2.44
N LEU A 62 -29.19 11.87 2.63
CA LEU A 62 -29.48 12.64 3.84
C LEU A 62 -29.65 11.79 5.10
N GLY A 63 -30.02 10.50 5.01
CA GLY A 63 -30.09 9.62 6.18
C GLY A 63 -28.75 9.46 6.90
N PHE A 64 -27.64 9.58 6.16
CA PHE A 64 -26.29 9.61 6.74
C PHE A 64 -25.98 10.93 7.46
N TYR A 65 -26.62 12.04 7.09
CA TYR A 65 -26.51 13.31 7.81
C TYR A 65 -27.19 13.23 9.19
N PHE A 66 -28.38 12.62 9.27
CA PHE A 66 -29.05 12.35 10.54
C PHE A 66 -28.26 11.36 11.42
N PHE A 67 -27.68 10.33 10.80
CA PHE A 67 -26.77 9.40 11.47
C PHE A 67 -25.53 10.10 12.04
N ARG A 68 -24.90 11.00 11.27
CA ARG A 68 -23.75 11.80 11.71
C ARG A 68 -24.10 12.67 12.91
N ARG A 69 -25.25 13.35 12.89
CA ARG A 69 -25.70 14.17 14.03
C ARG A 69 -26.08 13.34 15.26
N PHE A 70 -26.68 12.17 15.07
CA PHE A 70 -26.89 11.17 16.14
C PHE A 70 -25.54 10.69 16.72
N CYS A 71 -24.51 10.59 15.88
CA CYS A 71 -23.15 10.25 16.30
C CYS A 71 -22.39 11.40 16.99
N GLU A 72 -22.69 12.65 16.69
CA GLU A 72 -22.04 13.84 17.28
C GLU A 72 -22.53 14.17 18.70
N ALA A 73 -23.70 13.65 19.11
CA ALA A 73 -24.16 13.75 20.49
C ALA A 73 -23.44 12.71 21.39
N GLU A 74 -22.62 13.20 22.33
CA GLU A 74 -21.80 12.36 23.25
C GLU A 74 -22.62 11.37 24.10
N GLN A 75 -23.92 11.60 24.23
CA GLN A 75 -24.85 10.85 25.09
C GLN A 75 -25.37 9.51 24.50
N HIS A 76 -25.02 9.11 23.27
CA HIS A 76 -25.65 7.96 22.58
C HIS A 76 -24.80 6.70 22.34
N GLY A 77 -23.55 6.63 22.83
CA GLY A 77 -22.74 5.39 22.95
C GLY A 77 -23.07 4.19 22.03
N SER A 78 -23.46 3.05 22.63
CA SER A 78 -23.76 1.76 21.96
C SER A 78 -24.96 1.79 21.01
N GLN A 79 -25.88 2.75 21.16
CA GLN A 79 -27.08 2.88 20.31
C GLN A 79 -26.74 3.25 18.86
N LYS A 80 -25.51 3.70 18.59
CA LYS A 80 -25.04 4.07 17.24
C LYS A 80 -24.89 2.85 16.32
N LEU A 81 -24.43 1.72 16.87
CA LEU A 81 -24.29 0.47 16.10
C LEU A 81 -25.67 -0.15 15.86
N ASP A 82 -26.54 -0.11 16.87
CA ASP A 82 -27.91 -0.61 16.78
C ASP A 82 -28.76 0.18 15.77
N PHE A 83 -28.58 1.50 15.70
CA PHE A 83 -29.24 2.31 14.67
C PHE A 83 -28.83 1.90 13.24
N LEU A 84 -27.53 1.67 13.01
CA LEU A 84 -27.05 1.19 11.71
C LEU A 84 -27.60 -0.18 11.34
N VAL A 85 -27.69 -1.08 12.32
CA VAL A 85 -28.27 -2.41 12.15
C VAL A 85 -29.75 -2.32 11.78
N GLU A 86 -30.52 -1.49 12.48
CA GLU A 86 -31.95 -1.34 12.20
C GLU A 86 -32.23 -0.64 10.86
N VAL A 87 -31.43 0.37 10.47
CA VAL A 87 -31.51 0.99 9.13
C VAL A 87 -31.15 0.00 8.03
N THR A 88 -30.18 -0.89 8.28
CA THR A 88 -29.84 -1.96 7.33
C THR A 88 -30.99 -2.95 7.18
N LYS A 89 -31.66 -3.33 8.28
CA LYS A 89 -32.87 -4.16 8.24
C LYS A 89 -34.01 -3.46 7.48
N PHE A 90 -34.25 -2.17 7.71
CA PHE A 90 -35.23 -1.37 6.95
C PHE A 90 -35.01 -1.46 5.44
N ARG A 91 -33.76 -1.32 4.98
CA ARG A 91 -33.41 -1.35 3.54
C ARG A 91 -33.63 -2.70 2.86
N THR A 92 -33.70 -3.79 3.63
CA THR A 92 -33.94 -5.13 3.09
C THR A 92 -35.42 -5.45 2.85
N LEU A 93 -36.34 -4.66 3.42
CA LEU A 93 -37.79 -4.86 3.27
C LEU A 93 -38.26 -4.53 1.84
N GLN A 94 -39.22 -5.29 1.33
CA GLN A 94 -39.59 -5.23 -0.10
C GLN A 94 -40.90 -4.46 -0.37
N THR A 95 -41.79 -4.30 0.62
CA THR A 95 -43.07 -3.60 0.44
C THR A 95 -43.10 -2.24 1.16
N PRO A 96 -43.78 -1.23 0.60
CA PRO A 96 -43.87 0.10 1.20
C PRO A 96 -44.46 0.08 2.61
N GLU A 97 -45.52 -0.69 2.86
CA GLU A 97 -46.19 -0.72 4.16
C GLU A 97 -45.29 -1.28 5.27
N GLN A 98 -44.44 -2.27 4.95
CA GLN A 98 -43.45 -2.81 5.89
C GLN A 98 -42.35 -1.80 6.20
N ARG A 99 -41.93 -1.04 5.18
CA ARG A 99 -40.94 0.03 5.34
C ARG A 99 -41.51 1.16 6.20
N THR A 100 -42.73 1.61 5.97
CA THR A 100 -43.40 2.63 6.80
C THR A 100 -43.41 2.27 8.28
N VAL A 101 -43.78 1.03 8.59
CA VAL A 101 -43.82 0.53 9.97
C VAL A 101 -42.41 0.50 10.54
N LYS A 102 -41.44 -0.03 9.80
CA LYS A 102 -40.05 -0.15 10.28
C LYS A 102 -39.34 1.19 10.44
N ALA A 103 -39.62 2.17 9.58
CA ALA A 103 -39.12 3.53 9.71
C ALA A 103 -39.63 4.21 10.98
N ARG A 104 -40.92 4.04 11.31
CA ARG A 104 -41.49 4.55 12.56
C ARG A 104 -40.90 3.87 13.79
N GLU A 105 -40.69 2.56 13.74
CA GLU A 105 -40.01 1.83 14.83
C GLU A 105 -38.60 2.37 15.09
N ILE A 106 -37.81 2.59 14.03
CA ILE A 106 -36.46 3.17 14.14
C ILE A 106 -36.54 4.58 14.73
N TRP A 107 -37.50 5.37 14.27
CA TRP A 107 -37.68 6.71 14.77
C TRP A 107 -38.03 6.73 16.27
N ASP A 108 -38.96 5.89 16.68
CA ASP A 108 -39.39 5.82 18.07
C ASP A 108 -38.28 5.25 18.97
N LEU A 109 -37.51 4.25 18.49
CA LEU A 109 -36.40 3.64 19.24
C LEU A 109 -35.29 4.64 19.57
N PHE A 110 -34.94 5.50 18.60
CA PHE A 110 -33.73 6.32 18.67
C PHE A 110 -34.02 7.81 18.89
N PHE A 111 -35.25 8.26 18.64
CA PHE A 111 -35.65 9.67 18.68
C PHE A 111 -36.99 9.92 19.41
N GLY A 112 -37.68 8.88 19.88
CA GLY A 112 -39.08 8.92 20.33
C GLY A 112 -39.40 9.46 21.73
N ASN A 113 -38.46 10.03 22.49
CA ASN A 113 -38.76 10.62 23.81
C ASN A 113 -39.37 12.03 23.73
N ALA A 114 -40.44 12.20 22.94
CA ALA A 114 -41.33 13.35 23.02
C ALA A 114 -42.74 12.85 23.40
N THR A 115 -43.27 13.35 24.51
CA THR A 115 -44.51 12.88 25.15
C THR A 115 -45.72 12.88 24.19
N PRO A 116 -46.60 11.85 24.24
CA PRO A 116 -47.67 11.69 23.26
C PRO A 116 -48.88 12.55 23.62
N GLY A 117 -49.23 13.49 22.72
CA GLY A 117 -50.44 14.27 22.89
C GLY A 117 -50.50 15.51 22.01
N THR A 118 -50.60 15.35 20.70
CA THR A 118 -51.45 16.13 19.77
C THR A 118 -51.13 15.73 18.34
N ALA A 119 -52.17 15.64 17.51
CA ALA A 119 -52.12 15.10 16.15
C ALA A 119 -51.04 15.77 15.27
N LEU A 120 -50.37 14.93 14.46
CA LEU A 120 -49.45 15.31 13.39
C LEU A 120 -50.07 16.41 12.51
N THR A 121 -49.69 17.65 12.79
CA THR A 121 -49.85 18.77 11.87
C THR A 121 -48.47 19.37 11.65
N THR A 122 -48.23 19.77 10.40
CA THR A 122 -46.95 20.16 9.80
C THR A 122 -46.06 20.94 10.76
N PRO A 123 -44.80 20.51 11.00
CA PRO A 123 -43.94 21.20 11.96
C PRO A 123 -43.59 22.59 11.44
N THR A 124 -43.97 23.63 12.19
CA THR A 124 -43.50 24.99 11.92
C THR A 124 -42.01 25.13 12.22
N ARG A 125 -41.34 25.98 11.45
CA ARG A 125 -39.88 26.21 11.43
C ARG A 125 -39.26 26.46 12.81
N GLU A 126 -40.02 27.00 13.76
CA GLU A 126 -39.57 27.30 15.12
C GLU A 126 -39.51 26.07 16.05
N ARG A 127 -40.35 25.04 15.83
CA ARG A 127 -40.36 23.82 16.66
C ARG A 127 -39.18 22.90 16.36
N VAL A 128 -38.75 22.87 15.09
CA VAL A 128 -37.53 22.17 14.65
C VAL A 128 -36.28 22.87 15.21
N TYR A 129 -36.29 24.20 15.31
CA TYR A 129 -35.18 24.99 15.85
C TYR A 129 -34.93 24.78 17.35
N GLU A 130 -36.00 24.73 18.18
CA GLU A 130 -35.88 24.45 19.62
C GLU A 130 -35.41 23.02 19.91
N LEU A 131 -35.81 22.05 19.08
CA LEU A 131 -35.39 20.65 19.18
C LEU A 131 -33.94 20.41 18.78
N LEU A 132 -33.42 21.18 17.81
CA LEU A 132 -32.07 20.97 17.25
C LEU A 132 -30.94 21.66 18.03
N TYR A 133 -31.20 22.75 18.75
CA TYR A 133 -30.12 23.62 19.23
C TYR A 133 -30.18 24.10 20.68
N GLY A 134 -31.03 23.53 21.56
CA GLY A 134 -31.13 23.85 23.00
C GLY A 134 -30.38 25.11 23.49
N LYS A 135 -31.09 26.24 23.68
CA LYS A 135 -30.60 27.58 24.11
C LYS A 135 -29.06 27.74 24.28
N CYS A 136 -28.36 28.16 23.23
CA CYS A 136 -26.95 28.58 23.33
C CYS A 136 -26.80 30.11 23.31
N PRO A 137 -26.14 30.75 24.31
CA PRO A 137 -25.71 32.13 24.24
C PRO A 137 -24.31 32.23 23.59
N PHE A 138 -24.00 33.42 23.07
CA PHE A 138 -22.70 33.88 22.52
C PHE A 138 -22.49 33.79 21.00
N ARG A 139 -22.96 34.85 20.33
CA ARG A 139 -22.21 35.51 19.25
C ARG A 139 -21.01 36.26 19.84
N THR A 140 -19.85 36.20 19.17
CA THR A 140 -18.95 37.33 18.77
C THR A 140 -17.44 37.01 18.80
N SER A 141 -16.77 37.28 17.66
CA SER A 141 -15.44 37.90 17.46
C SER A 141 -14.22 37.51 18.33
N LYS A 142 -13.91 36.23 18.51
CA LYS A 142 -12.59 35.77 19.03
C LYS A 142 -11.84 34.76 18.15
N ALA A 143 -12.19 34.66 16.87
CA ALA A 143 -11.55 33.72 15.93
C ALA A 143 -10.19 34.20 15.36
N LYS A 144 -9.66 35.35 15.79
CA LYS A 144 -8.44 35.95 15.20
C LYS A 144 -7.20 35.92 16.10
N ALA A 145 -7.27 35.32 17.29
CA ALA A 145 -6.16 35.27 18.25
C ALA A 145 -5.68 33.85 18.61
N LEU A 146 -6.21 32.79 17.98
CA LEU A 146 -5.88 31.40 18.34
C LEU A 146 -4.94 30.76 17.31
N HIS A 147 -3.82 31.43 17.02
CA HIS A 147 -2.79 30.94 16.09
C HIS A 147 -1.43 30.65 16.74
N GLU A 148 -1.24 30.93 18.03
CA GLU A 148 0.02 30.59 18.74
C GLU A 148 -0.12 29.42 19.72
N ASP A 149 -1.34 29.04 20.16
CA ASP A 149 -1.54 27.94 21.12
C ASP A 149 -1.62 26.52 20.50
N LYS A 150 -1.56 26.38 19.17
CA LYS A 150 -1.81 25.09 18.52
C LYS A 150 -0.64 24.11 18.59
N GLN A 151 0.59 24.55 18.80
CA GLN A 151 1.72 23.63 18.97
C GLN A 151 1.72 23.01 20.38
N GLN A 152 1.44 23.80 21.42
CA GLN A 152 1.29 23.28 22.78
C GLN A 152 0.03 22.42 22.96
N ALA A 153 -1.07 22.72 22.28
CA ALA A 153 -2.26 21.87 22.31
C ALA A 153 -2.04 20.53 21.58
N TYR A 154 -1.21 20.49 20.55
CA TYR A 154 -0.88 19.26 19.83
C TYR A 154 0.05 18.35 20.66
N ASP A 155 1.05 18.94 21.32
CA ASP A 155 1.93 18.21 22.24
C ASP A 155 1.16 17.69 23.48
N LYS A 156 0.12 18.41 23.92
CA LYS A 156 -0.76 17.97 25.02
C LYS A 156 -1.81 16.94 24.57
N ALA A 157 -2.34 17.03 23.36
CA ALA A 157 -3.31 16.09 22.80
C ALA A 157 -2.70 14.71 22.50
N THR A 158 -1.39 14.64 22.24
CA THR A 158 -0.70 13.37 22.01
C THR A 158 -0.54 12.54 23.31
N LEU A 159 -0.71 13.16 24.48
CA LEU A 159 -0.75 12.49 25.78
C LEU A 159 -2.18 12.26 26.34
N GLU A 160 -3.22 12.81 25.71
CA GLU A 160 -4.63 12.70 26.17
C GLU A 160 -5.56 11.91 25.23
N LEU A 161 -5.07 11.35 24.12
CA LEU A 161 -5.85 10.47 23.23
C LEU A 161 -5.65 8.97 23.51
N THR A 162 -5.69 8.60 24.79
CA THR A 162 -6.21 7.28 25.17
C THR A 162 -7.63 7.54 25.70
N PRO A 163 -8.70 7.08 25.05
CA PRO A 163 -10.04 7.21 25.60
C PRO A 163 -10.04 6.64 27.03
N ALA A 164 -10.44 7.47 27.98
CA ALA A 164 -10.60 7.10 29.37
C ALA A 164 -11.49 5.85 29.47
N TYR A 165 -10.93 4.78 30.05
CA TYR A 165 -11.63 3.56 30.41
C TYR A 165 -12.70 3.87 31.46
N ASP A 166 -13.92 4.28 31.07
CA ASP A 166 -15.03 4.46 32.01
C ASP A 166 -15.83 3.14 32.12
N PRO A 167 -15.88 2.49 33.31
CA PRO A 167 -16.51 1.20 33.53
C PRO A 167 -18.01 1.14 33.18
N LYS A 168 -18.68 2.30 33.03
CA LYS A 168 -20.10 2.33 32.64
C LYS A 168 -20.33 1.95 31.17
N TYR A 169 -19.28 1.89 30.35
CA TYR A 169 -19.36 1.53 28.93
C TYR A 169 -19.10 0.04 28.66
N PHE A 170 -18.99 -0.79 29.71
CA PHE A 170 -18.77 -2.23 29.63
C PHE A 170 -19.88 -2.98 30.38
N SER A 171 -20.21 -4.20 29.95
CA SER A 171 -21.08 -5.05 30.75
C SER A 171 -20.37 -5.40 32.08
N PRO A 172 -21.12 -5.74 33.14
CA PRO A 172 -20.54 -6.14 34.43
C PRO A 172 -19.47 -7.23 34.30
N GLU A 173 -19.66 -8.21 33.39
CA GLU A 173 -18.68 -9.28 33.14
C GLU A 173 -17.39 -8.79 32.46
N ALA A 174 -17.50 -7.80 31.55
CA ALA A 174 -16.35 -7.19 30.88
C ALA A 174 -15.57 -6.25 31.82
N GLY A 175 -16.26 -5.58 32.74
CA GLY A 175 -15.66 -4.77 33.81
C GLY A 175 -14.83 -5.61 34.79
N GLU A 176 -15.33 -6.80 35.17
CA GLU A 176 -14.63 -7.74 36.07
C GLU A 176 -13.34 -8.29 35.44
N LEU A 177 -13.39 -8.61 34.14
CA LEU A 177 -12.24 -9.12 33.38
C LEU A 177 -11.14 -8.06 33.23
N ILE A 178 -11.51 -6.80 32.98
CA ILE A 178 -10.58 -5.68 32.82
C ILE A 178 -9.95 -5.28 34.16
N GLN A 179 -10.71 -5.33 35.27
CA GLN A 179 -10.19 -5.07 36.62
C GLN A 179 -9.15 -6.12 37.08
N GLN A 180 -9.27 -7.36 36.61
CA GLN A 180 -8.26 -8.40 36.88
C GLN A 180 -6.96 -8.16 36.10
N LEU A 181 -6.99 -7.39 35.01
CA LEU A 181 -5.88 -7.20 34.08
C LEU A 181 -5.06 -5.91 34.32
N LEU A 182 -5.59 -4.92 35.06
CA LEU A 182 -4.95 -3.61 35.24
C LEU A 182 -4.36 -3.40 36.65
N ILE A 183 -3.09 -3.77 36.79
CA ILE A 183 -2.05 -3.22 37.69
C ILE A 183 -2.34 -3.30 39.20
N ARG A 184 -1.63 -4.20 39.91
CA ARG A 184 -1.80 -4.41 41.35
C ARG A 184 -0.95 -3.56 42.32
N ASP A 185 0.11 -2.88 41.89
CA ASP A 185 0.86 -1.99 42.80
C ASP A 185 1.58 -0.83 42.07
N PRO A 186 0.98 0.39 42.05
CA PRO A 186 1.60 1.57 41.46
C PRO A 186 2.93 1.97 42.12
N THR A 187 3.17 1.56 43.36
CA THR A 187 4.32 1.97 44.18
C THR A 187 5.64 1.39 43.68
N LYS A 188 5.61 0.17 43.14
CA LYS A 188 6.78 -0.50 42.54
C LYS A 188 7.19 0.06 41.18
N ARG A 189 6.25 0.67 40.44
CA ARG A 189 6.50 1.21 39.09
C ARG A 189 6.74 2.72 39.06
N LEU A 190 6.11 3.49 39.96
CA LEU A 190 6.08 4.95 39.90
C LEU A 190 6.71 5.63 41.14
N GLY A 191 7.13 4.84 42.14
CA GLY A 191 7.62 5.33 43.41
C GLY A 191 6.52 5.86 44.33
N ALA A 192 6.85 6.05 45.62
CA ALA A 192 5.86 6.35 46.66
C ALA A 192 5.00 7.60 46.37
N LYS A 193 5.58 8.65 45.79
CA LYS A 193 4.86 9.88 45.43
C LYS A 193 3.91 9.69 44.25
N GLY A 194 4.32 8.97 43.19
CA GLY A 194 3.48 8.73 42.02
C GLY A 194 2.30 7.81 42.33
N ALA A 195 2.50 6.84 43.23
CA ALA A 195 1.41 6.01 43.73
C ALA A 195 0.39 6.80 44.56
N GLU A 196 0.85 7.77 45.36
CA GLU A 196 -0.02 8.60 46.18
C GLU A 196 -0.86 9.57 45.34
N GLU A 197 -0.32 10.08 44.23
CA GLU A 197 -1.07 10.89 43.25
C GLU A 197 -2.13 10.07 42.52
N ILE A 198 -1.81 8.85 42.07
CA ILE A 198 -2.80 7.95 41.44
C ILE A 198 -3.92 7.56 42.41
N LYS A 199 -3.59 7.22 43.67
CA LYS A 199 -4.60 6.90 44.69
C LYS A 199 -5.53 8.08 45.01
N ARG A 200 -5.10 9.33 44.73
CA ARG A 200 -5.91 10.56 44.88
C ARG A 200 -6.75 10.91 43.64
N MET A 201 -6.50 10.26 42.50
CA MET A 201 -7.32 10.46 41.29
C MET A 201 -8.69 9.83 41.49
N ARG A 202 -9.75 10.59 41.16
CA ARG A 202 -11.17 10.19 41.33
C ARG A 202 -11.53 8.82 40.74
N PHE A 203 -10.78 8.39 39.72
CA PHE A 203 -10.96 7.10 39.06
C PHE A 203 -10.63 5.89 39.97
N PHE A 204 -9.74 6.07 40.94
CA PHE A 204 -9.20 5.00 41.79
C PHE A 204 -9.61 5.11 43.27
N SER A 205 -10.40 6.14 43.62
CA SER A 205 -10.78 6.45 45.00
C SER A 205 -11.76 5.43 45.63
N SER A 206 -12.35 4.54 44.83
CA SER A 206 -13.29 3.52 45.28
C SER A 206 -12.66 2.13 45.48
N ILE A 207 -11.35 1.98 45.28
CA ILE A 207 -10.64 0.71 45.42
C ILE A 207 -10.11 0.54 46.86
N ASP A 208 -10.39 -0.61 47.48
CA ASP A 208 -9.78 -0.99 48.76
C ASP A 208 -8.40 -1.62 48.53
N TRP A 209 -7.40 -0.75 48.54
CA TRP A 209 -6.02 -1.13 48.24
C TRP A 209 -5.42 -2.12 49.25
N ALA A 210 -5.90 -2.11 50.50
CA ALA A 210 -5.42 -3.03 51.53
C ALA A 210 -5.87 -4.47 51.27
N GLN A 211 -7.04 -4.64 50.65
CA GLN A 211 -7.57 -5.95 50.26
C GLN A 211 -6.88 -6.51 49.00
N MET A 212 -6.53 -5.64 48.05
CA MET A 212 -5.78 -5.99 46.82
C MET A 212 -4.35 -6.49 47.12
N GLU A 213 -3.66 -5.88 48.09
CA GLU A 213 -2.29 -6.24 48.47
C GLU A 213 -2.18 -7.64 49.13
N GLN A 214 -3.28 -8.19 49.64
CA GLN A 214 -3.32 -9.50 50.31
C GLN A 214 -3.58 -10.69 49.36
N MET A 215 -3.87 -10.44 48.09
CA MET A 215 -4.21 -11.50 47.12
C MET A 215 -2.97 -12.11 46.45
N GLN A 216 -2.64 -13.37 46.76
CA GLN A 216 -1.50 -14.12 46.22
C GLN A 216 -1.81 -14.80 44.87
N VAL A 217 -1.55 -14.14 43.73
CA VAL A 217 -1.57 -14.79 42.39
C VAL A 217 -0.44 -14.18 41.52
N PRO A 218 0.39 -15.01 40.83
CA PRO A 218 1.59 -14.53 40.15
C PRO A 218 1.29 -13.96 38.74
N PRO A 219 2.11 -13.01 38.24
CA PRO A 219 1.83 -12.29 36.98
C PRO A 219 2.43 -12.96 35.72
N PRO A 220 1.79 -12.82 34.55
CA PRO A 220 2.45 -12.99 33.25
C PRO A 220 2.91 -11.66 32.61
N PHE A 221 4.16 -11.71 32.13
CA PHE A 221 4.85 -10.91 31.11
C PHE A 221 5.38 -9.48 31.41
N VAL A 222 6.72 -9.41 31.40
CA VAL A 222 7.61 -8.24 31.35
C VAL A 222 8.21 -8.20 29.92
N PRO A 223 8.34 -7.03 29.26
CA PRO A 223 8.87 -6.92 27.89
C PRO A 223 10.39 -7.13 27.75
N ASP A 224 10.81 -7.40 26.51
CA ASP A 224 12.05 -8.05 25.99
C ASP A 224 13.45 -7.54 26.38
N ASN A 225 13.61 -6.70 27.41
CA ASN A 225 14.93 -6.11 27.70
C ASN A 225 15.64 -6.66 28.95
N GLU A 226 15.03 -7.59 29.69
CA GLU A 226 15.65 -8.23 30.88
C GLU A 226 15.29 -9.72 31.02
N ILE A 227 15.72 -10.56 30.07
CA ILE A 227 15.62 -12.02 30.20
C ILE A 227 17.01 -12.58 30.54
N ASN A 228 17.23 -12.88 31.82
CA ASN A 228 18.33 -13.75 32.23
C ASN A 228 17.90 -15.23 32.18
N ALA A 229 18.89 -16.11 32.04
CA ALA A 229 18.80 -17.49 31.56
C ALA A 229 18.00 -18.51 32.39
N ALA A 230 17.10 -18.09 33.28
CA ALA A 230 16.30 -18.99 34.13
C ALA A 230 14.93 -19.39 33.52
N SER A 231 14.43 -18.68 32.51
CA SER A 231 13.07 -18.89 31.95
C SER A 231 12.99 -19.86 30.77
N GLN A 232 14.09 -20.54 30.41
CA GLN A 232 14.09 -21.56 29.34
C GLN A 232 13.52 -22.93 29.78
N ALA A 233 13.05 -23.10 31.02
CA ALA A 233 12.68 -24.41 31.55
C ALA A 233 11.18 -24.77 31.59
N ASP A 234 10.23 -23.83 31.45
CA ASP A 234 8.82 -24.10 31.83
C ASP A 234 7.75 -24.00 30.73
N ILE A 235 8.12 -24.03 29.44
CA ILE A 235 7.10 -24.17 28.37
C ILE A 235 6.81 -25.65 28.12
N GLY A 236 5.87 -26.21 28.89
CA GLY A 236 5.33 -27.56 28.71
C GLY A 236 3.80 -27.62 28.88
N SER A 237 3.12 -28.10 27.82
CA SER A 237 1.75 -28.64 27.75
C SER A 237 0.53 -27.72 28.06
N PHE A 238 -0.25 -27.41 27.03
CA PHE A 238 -1.66 -27.00 27.14
C PHE A 238 -2.54 -28.26 27.14
N ASP A 239 -3.33 -28.50 28.20
CA ASP A 239 -4.17 -29.69 28.35
C ASP A 239 -5.52 -29.51 27.61
N ILE A 240 -5.76 -30.42 26.67
CA ILE A 240 -6.95 -30.47 25.79
C ILE A 240 -8.23 -30.92 26.52
N SER A 241 -8.12 -31.38 27.78
CA SER A 241 -9.24 -31.86 28.59
C SER A 241 -10.24 -30.75 29.01
N ILE A 242 -9.80 -29.48 29.02
CA ILE A 242 -10.60 -28.32 29.47
C ILE A 242 -11.80 -28.05 28.54
N VAL A 243 -11.69 -28.36 27.24
CA VAL A 243 -12.78 -28.14 26.27
C VAL A 243 -13.81 -29.28 26.27
N LYS A 244 -13.43 -30.49 26.74
CA LYS A 244 -14.29 -31.69 26.68
C LYS A 244 -15.41 -31.73 27.73
N GLY A 245 -15.48 -30.76 28.65
CA GLY A 245 -16.42 -30.77 29.78
C GLY A 245 -17.61 -29.79 29.68
N ILE A 246 -17.66 -28.92 28.68
CA ILE A 246 -18.68 -27.86 28.62
C ILE A 246 -19.96 -28.40 27.99
N LYS A 247 -20.98 -28.69 28.81
CA LYS A 247 -22.36 -28.90 28.34
C LYS A 247 -23.11 -27.58 28.38
N LEU A 248 -23.68 -27.19 27.24
CA LEU A 248 -24.63 -26.07 27.15
C LEU A 248 -25.84 -26.34 28.05
N SER A 249 -26.30 -25.32 28.74
CA SER A 249 -27.53 -25.36 29.56
C SER A 249 -28.78 -25.63 28.71
N GLU A 250 -29.85 -26.13 29.31
CA GLU A 250 -31.12 -26.38 28.59
C GLU A 250 -31.70 -25.10 27.96
N GLN A 251 -31.44 -23.93 28.55
CA GLN A 251 -31.81 -22.62 28.00
C GLN A 251 -31.02 -22.27 26.74
N GLU A 252 -29.71 -22.57 26.71
CA GLU A 252 -28.87 -22.36 25.54
C GLU A 252 -29.22 -23.37 24.43
N GLN A 253 -29.54 -24.62 24.77
CA GLN A 253 -29.98 -25.62 23.80
C GLN A 253 -31.34 -25.25 23.17
N ALA A 254 -32.25 -24.65 23.94
CA ALA A 254 -33.54 -24.17 23.43
C ALA A 254 -33.38 -23.02 22.41
N ALA A 255 -32.39 -22.14 22.61
CA ALA A 255 -32.11 -21.01 21.72
C ALA A 255 -31.65 -21.43 20.32
N TYR A 256 -31.10 -22.65 20.17
CA TYR A 256 -30.62 -23.19 18.89
C TYR A 256 -31.53 -24.28 18.30
N SER A 257 -32.65 -24.61 18.96
CA SER A 257 -33.55 -25.71 18.57
C SER A 257 -34.29 -25.51 17.22
N GLY A 258 -34.29 -24.29 16.67
CA GLY A 258 -34.91 -23.96 15.39
C GLY A 258 -33.93 -23.76 14.22
N TRP A 259 -32.63 -23.99 14.43
CA TRP A 259 -31.61 -23.81 13.40
C TRP A 259 -31.36 -25.14 12.68
N ASP A 260 -32.19 -25.44 11.68
CA ASP A 260 -31.89 -26.49 10.71
C ASP A 260 -30.71 -26.02 9.84
N TYR A 261 -29.48 -26.31 10.26
CA TYR A 261 -28.33 -26.76 9.46
C TYR A 261 -27.04 -26.71 10.31
N VAL A 262 -26.29 -27.83 10.24
CA VAL A 262 -24.97 -28.12 10.84
C VAL A 262 -25.00 -28.51 12.33
N CYS A 263 -24.69 -29.77 12.61
CA CYS A 263 -24.62 -30.25 13.99
C CYS A 263 -23.54 -29.48 14.77
N PRO A 264 -23.76 -29.18 16.06
CA PRO A 264 -22.85 -28.36 16.88
C PRO A 264 -21.40 -28.88 16.89
N GLU A 265 -21.20 -30.19 16.78
CA GLU A 265 -19.85 -30.78 16.72
C GLU A 265 -19.10 -30.44 15.43
N THR A 266 -19.81 -30.27 14.30
CA THR A 266 -19.19 -29.93 13.01
C THR A 266 -18.77 -28.46 12.99
N PHE A 267 -19.63 -27.57 13.51
CA PHE A 267 -19.31 -26.14 13.66
C PHE A 267 -18.14 -25.91 14.63
N GLN A 268 -18.10 -26.63 15.77
CA GLN A 268 -16.97 -26.57 16.69
C GLN A 268 -15.66 -27.03 16.05
N ARG A 269 -15.69 -28.11 15.26
CA ARG A 269 -14.48 -28.59 14.57
C ARG A 269 -13.95 -27.55 13.57
N GLU A 270 -14.83 -26.97 12.75
CA GLU A 270 -14.46 -25.97 11.75
C GLU A 270 -13.98 -24.65 12.38
N ALA A 271 -14.62 -24.20 13.47
CA ALA A 271 -14.19 -23.02 14.21
C ALA A 271 -12.81 -23.23 14.87
N VAL A 272 -12.55 -24.42 15.41
CA VAL A 272 -11.25 -24.76 15.99
C VAL A 272 -10.18 -24.89 14.92
N GLU A 273 -10.47 -25.50 13.78
CA GLU A 273 -9.55 -25.55 12.63
C GLU A 273 -9.23 -24.15 12.09
N TYR A 274 -10.23 -23.27 12.02
CA TYR A 274 -10.07 -21.87 11.64
C TYR A 274 -9.24 -21.07 12.64
N LEU A 275 -9.47 -21.23 13.94
CA LEU A 275 -8.70 -20.55 15.00
C LEU A 275 -7.25 -21.07 15.07
N VAL A 276 -7.03 -22.38 14.90
CA VAL A 276 -5.69 -22.97 14.80
C VAL A 276 -4.95 -22.45 13.57
N TRP A 277 -5.67 -22.23 12.46
CA TRP A 277 -5.13 -21.61 11.26
C TRP A 277 -4.80 -20.13 11.48
N GLU A 278 -5.69 -19.33 12.09
CA GLU A 278 -5.44 -17.90 12.42
C GLU A 278 -4.27 -17.70 13.39
N VAL A 279 -4.16 -18.54 14.41
CA VAL A 279 -3.06 -18.47 15.38
C VAL A 279 -1.72 -18.83 14.73
N LYS A 280 -1.70 -19.76 13.75
CA LYS A 280 -0.50 -20.11 13.00
C LYS A 280 -0.10 -19.09 11.92
N HIS A 281 -1.04 -18.34 11.36
CA HIS A 281 -0.81 -17.51 10.17
C HIS A 281 -1.05 -16.00 10.38
N GLY A 282 -1.53 -15.60 11.56
CA GLY A 282 -1.92 -14.23 11.88
C GLY A 282 -3.26 -13.82 11.24
N PRO A 283 -3.96 -12.81 11.78
CA PRO A 283 -5.21 -12.32 11.22
C PRO A 283 -4.97 -11.74 9.82
N ARG A 284 -5.69 -12.24 8.81
CA ARG A 284 -5.75 -11.61 7.49
C ARG A 284 -6.39 -10.23 7.65
N ARG A 285 -5.59 -9.18 7.82
CA ARG A 285 -6.01 -7.80 7.53
C ARG A 285 -6.22 -7.68 6.02
N GLN A 286 -7.37 -8.13 5.51
CA GLN A 286 -7.93 -7.55 4.29
C GLN A 286 -8.53 -6.19 4.65
N THR A 287 -7.70 -5.22 5.05
CA THR A 287 -8.09 -3.82 4.93
C THR A 287 -7.97 -3.45 3.45
N ARG A 288 -9.04 -3.68 2.69
CA ARG A 288 -9.27 -2.99 1.41
C ARG A 288 -9.57 -1.50 1.66
N SER A 289 -8.70 -0.79 2.38
CA SER A 289 -8.82 0.65 2.48
C SER A 289 -8.20 1.26 1.22
N ILE A 290 -9.05 1.60 0.27
CA ILE A 290 -8.71 2.44 -0.90
C ILE A 290 -8.06 3.76 -0.46
N GLY A 291 -8.25 4.21 0.79
CA GLY A 291 -7.69 5.44 1.33
C GLY A 291 -6.16 5.51 1.33
N PHE A 292 -5.45 4.40 1.56
CA PHE A 292 -3.98 4.39 1.58
C PHE A 292 -3.38 4.68 0.19
N LEU A 293 -4.08 4.33 -0.90
CA LEU A 293 -3.65 4.66 -2.26
C LEU A 293 -4.08 6.07 -2.70
N SER A 294 -4.94 6.74 -1.92
CA SER A 294 -5.39 8.11 -2.22
C SER A 294 -4.46 9.20 -1.69
N THR A 295 -3.69 8.89 -0.64
CA THR A 295 -2.72 9.81 -0.01
C THR A 295 -1.51 9.04 0.48
N LEU A 296 -0.31 9.47 0.06
CA LEU A 296 0.95 8.91 0.56
C LEU A 296 1.20 9.30 2.02
N PRO A 297 1.81 8.43 2.84
CA PRO A 297 2.40 8.84 4.12
C PRO A 297 3.40 9.97 3.93
N GLU A 298 3.62 10.77 4.99
CA GLU A 298 4.47 11.97 4.93
C GLU A 298 5.90 11.66 4.47
N GLU A 299 6.51 10.60 5.00
CA GLU A 299 7.85 10.15 4.62
C GLU A 299 7.95 9.81 3.11
N HIS A 300 6.99 9.05 2.58
CA HIS A 300 6.90 8.74 1.15
C HIS A 300 6.68 9.99 0.28
N ALA A 301 5.88 10.94 0.76
CA ALA A 301 5.64 12.21 0.07
C ALA A 301 6.91 13.09 0.04
N MET A 302 7.64 13.17 1.15
CA MET A 302 8.93 13.86 1.22
C MET A 302 9.96 13.23 0.29
N LEU A 303 10.05 11.89 0.27
CA LEU A 303 10.93 11.15 -0.64
C LEU A 303 10.60 11.44 -2.10
N ARG A 304 9.30 11.41 -2.46
CA ARG A 304 8.83 11.77 -3.81
C ARG A 304 9.31 13.17 -4.19
N ASP A 305 9.07 14.15 -3.33
CA ASP A 305 9.37 15.55 -3.63
C ASP A 305 10.89 15.77 -3.77
N MET A 306 11.70 15.14 -2.93
CA MET A 306 13.17 15.12 -3.04
C MET A 306 13.62 14.52 -4.38
N CYS A 307 13.13 13.33 -4.74
CA CYS A 307 13.50 12.65 -5.97
C CYS A 307 13.04 13.44 -7.21
N GLN A 308 11.84 14.01 -7.18
CA GLN A 308 11.30 14.84 -8.25
C GLN A 308 12.15 16.08 -8.49
N GLN A 309 12.50 16.81 -7.43
CA GLN A 309 13.35 18.01 -7.51
C GLN A 309 14.74 17.65 -8.06
N TYR A 310 15.33 16.57 -7.56
CA TYR A 310 16.62 16.09 -8.04
C TYR A 310 16.56 15.69 -9.51
N ALA A 311 15.56 14.92 -9.92
CA ALA A 311 15.38 14.47 -11.30
C ALA A 311 15.19 15.66 -12.26
N ALA A 312 14.38 16.65 -11.87
CA ALA A 312 14.14 17.85 -12.67
C ALA A 312 15.40 18.71 -12.84
N LYS A 313 16.23 18.83 -11.79
CA LYS A 313 17.42 19.69 -11.78
C LYS A 313 18.65 19.01 -12.38
N ASN A 314 18.87 17.73 -12.08
CA ASN A 314 20.15 17.06 -12.32
C ASN A 314 20.10 15.96 -13.39
N LEU A 315 18.91 15.39 -13.68
CA LEU A 315 18.77 14.31 -14.68
C LEU A 315 18.17 14.82 -15.99
N LYS A 316 17.00 15.46 -15.92
CA LYS A 316 16.24 15.90 -17.10
C LYS A 316 17.06 16.77 -18.08
N PRO A 317 17.87 17.75 -17.62
CA PRO A 317 18.62 18.61 -18.54
C PRO A 317 19.70 17.89 -19.34
N ILE A 318 20.27 16.81 -18.80
CA ILE A 318 21.40 16.09 -19.42
C ILE A 318 20.97 14.80 -20.11
N ALA A 319 19.77 14.29 -19.86
CA ALA A 319 19.33 12.99 -20.35
C ALA A 319 19.33 12.86 -21.89
N GLY A 320 19.17 13.97 -22.63
CA GLY A 320 19.27 13.97 -24.10
C GLY A 320 20.71 13.84 -24.61
N GLU A 321 21.68 14.43 -23.90
CA GLU A 321 23.11 14.29 -24.20
C GLU A 321 23.57 12.86 -23.90
N LEU A 322 23.24 12.34 -22.70
CA LEU A 322 23.59 10.99 -22.29
C LEU A 322 23.10 9.93 -23.28
N ASP A 323 21.86 10.07 -23.76
CA ASP A 323 21.28 9.17 -24.77
C ASP A 323 22.03 9.23 -26.11
N ARG A 324 22.33 10.43 -26.63
CA ARG A 324 23.07 10.59 -27.89
C ARG A 324 24.49 10.05 -27.82
N GLU A 325 25.17 10.25 -26.68
CA GLU A 325 26.56 9.82 -26.48
C GLU A 325 26.68 8.37 -25.97
N HIS A 326 25.56 7.70 -25.67
CA HIS A 326 25.54 6.37 -25.03
C HIS A 326 26.36 6.36 -23.73
N LYS A 327 26.33 7.48 -23.01
CA LYS A 327 27.27 7.76 -21.93
C LYS A 327 26.65 7.40 -20.58
N TYR A 328 27.37 6.58 -19.83
CA TYR A 328 26.98 6.23 -18.47
C TYR A 328 27.03 7.45 -17.54
N PRO A 329 25.95 7.75 -16.80
CA PRO A 329 25.86 8.95 -15.97
C PRO A 329 26.54 8.75 -14.60
N ALA A 330 27.84 8.48 -14.59
CA ALA A 330 28.61 8.12 -13.39
C ALA A 330 28.45 9.14 -12.24
N LYS A 331 28.47 10.43 -12.57
CA LYS A 331 28.28 11.50 -11.58
C LYS A 331 26.91 11.39 -10.91
N GLN A 332 25.85 11.27 -11.71
CA GLN A 332 24.48 11.23 -11.20
C GLN A 332 24.19 9.93 -10.46
N VAL A 333 24.79 8.81 -10.87
CA VAL A 333 24.71 7.52 -10.17
C VAL A 333 25.35 7.64 -8.79
N LYS A 334 26.51 8.26 -8.69
CA LYS A 334 27.15 8.54 -7.39
C LYS A 334 26.27 9.43 -6.51
N GLU A 335 25.74 10.53 -7.06
CA GLU A 335 24.87 11.47 -6.33
C GLU A 335 23.59 10.77 -5.80
N ILE A 336 22.92 9.92 -6.60
CA ILE A 336 21.74 9.17 -6.08
C ILE A 336 22.13 8.08 -5.07
N GLY A 337 23.35 7.53 -5.14
CA GLY A 337 23.91 6.65 -4.12
C GLY A 337 24.09 7.37 -2.79
N GLU A 338 24.69 8.57 -2.81
CA GLU A 338 24.83 9.45 -1.63
C GLU A 338 23.47 9.89 -1.04
N MET A 339 22.40 9.89 -1.84
CA MET A 339 21.03 10.11 -1.40
C MET A 339 20.34 8.86 -0.80
N GLY A 340 21.03 7.71 -0.74
CA GLY A 340 20.48 6.44 -0.25
C GLY A 340 19.59 5.69 -1.27
N LEU A 341 19.57 6.12 -2.53
CA LEU A 341 18.67 5.54 -3.54
C LEU A 341 19.19 4.22 -4.15
N MET A 342 20.40 3.78 -3.80
CA MET A 342 20.97 2.51 -4.27
C MET A 342 20.62 1.28 -3.42
N GLY A 343 20.00 1.49 -2.25
CA GLY A 343 19.53 0.46 -1.34
C GLY A 343 18.31 0.93 -0.55
N VAL A 344 17.26 1.39 -1.24
CA VAL A 344 16.11 2.07 -0.62
C VAL A 344 15.41 1.20 0.42
N ALA A 345 15.08 -0.04 0.03
CA ALA A 345 14.38 -1.00 0.88
C ALA A 345 15.32 -2.01 1.56
N ILE A 346 16.63 -1.73 1.55
CA ILE A 346 17.63 -2.55 2.22
C ILE A 346 17.77 -2.05 3.65
N ASP A 347 17.92 -2.98 4.59
CA ASP A 347 18.12 -2.73 6.01
C ASP A 347 19.30 -1.75 6.25
N ASP A 348 19.10 -0.79 7.16
CA ASP A 348 20.03 0.30 7.44
C ASP A 348 21.36 -0.22 8.01
N LYS A 349 21.36 -1.34 8.73
CA LYS A 349 22.58 -1.99 9.24
C LYS A 349 23.53 -2.42 8.12
N TYR A 350 23.01 -2.63 6.90
CA TYR A 350 23.79 -2.97 5.71
C TYR A 350 23.95 -1.76 4.79
N GLY A 351 23.88 -0.54 5.32
CA GLY A 351 24.09 0.69 4.55
C GLY A 351 22.96 1.05 3.59
N GLY A 352 21.80 0.41 3.71
CA GLY A 352 20.58 0.81 3.01
C GLY A 352 19.87 1.99 3.67
N ALA A 353 18.76 2.43 3.09
CA ALA A 353 17.94 3.51 3.65
C ALA A 353 16.89 3.02 4.67
N GLY A 354 16.69 1.71 4.82
CA GLY A 354 15.75 1.13 5.78
C GLY A 354 14.28 1.43 5.48
N LEU A 355 13.94 1.85 4.26
CA LEU A 355 12.57 2.14 3.84
C LEU A 355 11.89 0.87 3.28
N ASP A 356 10.77 1.05 2.58
CA ASP A 356 9.95 -0.03 2.05
C ASP A 356 9.93 -0.06 0.50
N TYR A 357 9.30 -1.09 -0.10
CA TYR A 357 9.18 -1.21 -1.55
C TYR A 357 8.27 -0.15 -2.15
N LEU A 358 7.31 0.41 -1.39
CA LEU A 358 6.53 1.55 -1.85
C LEU A 358 7.43 2.79 -2.05
N ALA A 359 8.30 3.09 -1.09
CA ALA A 359 9.31 4.14 -1.18
C ALA A 359 10.26 3.90 -2.36
N TYR A 360 10.75 2.66 -2.52
CA TYR A 360 11.54 2.27 -3.69
C TYR A 360 10.80 2.53 -5.01
N SER A 361 9.53 2.14 -5.12
CA SER A 361 8.71 2.37 -6.32
C SER A 361 8.54 3.86 -6.62
N ILE A 362 8.30 4.69 -5.60
CA ILE A 362 8.12 6.13 -5.75
C ILE A 362 9.42 6.80 -6.23
N ALA A 363 10.55 6.47 -5.59
CA ALA A 363 11.85 7.00 -5.99
C ALA A 363 12.21 6.57 -7.43
N MET A 364 11.99 5.29 -7.77
CA MET A 364 12.18 4.76 -9.12
C MET A 364 11.36 5.50 -10.17
N GLU A 365 10.09 5.80 -9.89
CA GLU A 365 9.21 6.55 -10.79
C GLU A 365 9.75 7.96 -11.07
N GLU A 366 10.09 8.71 -10.03
CA GLU A 366 10.56 10.10 -10.18
C GLU A 366 11.95 10.19 -10.82
N ILE A 367 12.89 9.28 -10.49
CA ILE A 367 14.21 9.22 -11.14
C ILE A 367 14.05 8.88 -12.64
N SER A 368 13.18 7.93 -12.97
CA SER A 368 12.93 7.50 -14.35
C SER A 368 12.22 8.56 -15.19
N ARG A 369 11.39 9.40 -14.56
CA ARG A 369 10.80 10.60 -15.18
C ARG A 369 11.85 11.61 -15.64
N GLY A 370 13.00 11.68 -14.94
CA GLY A 370 14.17 12.45 -15.36
C GLY A 370 14.99 11.74 -16.44
N CYS A 371 15.42 10.50 -16.17
CA CYS A 371 16.25 9.70 -17.06
C CYS A 371 15.99 8.20 -16.86
N ALA A 372 15.38 7.53 -17.85
CA ALA A 372 15.06 6.11 -17.80
C ALA A 372 16.30 5.20 -17.62
N SER A 373 17.43 5.56 -18.23
CA SER A 373 18.70 4.84 -18.05
C SER A 373 19.23 4.93 -16.62
N THR A 374 19.17 6.10 -15.99
CA THR A 374 19.55 6.24 -14.57
C THR A 374 18.61 5.41 -13.69
N GLY A 375 17.32 5.43 -14.00
CA GLY A 375 16.32 4.59 -13.33
C GLY A 375 16.67 3.10 -13.37
N VAL A 376 16.99 2.53 -14.54
CA VAL A 376 17.33 1.09 -14.59
C VAL A 376 18.66 0.76 -13.92
N VAL A 377 19.65 1.64 -13.94
CA VAL A 377 20.90 1.45 -13.19
C VAL A 377 20.60 1.31 -11.69
N MET A 378 19.78 2.21 -11.15
CA MET A 378 19.28 2.18 -9.78
C MET A 378 18.46 0.91 -9.50
N SER A 379 17.56 0.54 -10.41
CA SER A 379 16.69 -0.63 -10.27
C SER A 379 17.50 -1.91 -10.12
N VAL A 380 18.42 -2.17 -11.06
CA VAL A 380 19.25 -3.38 -11.06
C VAL A 380 20.03 -3.51 -9.77
N ASN A 381 20.60 -2.42 -9.26
CA ASN A 381 21.34 -2.46 -7.99
C ASN A 381 20.42 -2.82 -6.81
N ASN A 382 19.28 -2.14 -6.67
CA ASN A 382 18.33 -2.38 -5.59
C ASN A 382 17.71 -3.79 -5.65
N SER A 383 17.04 -4.12 -6.76
CA SER A 383 16.13 -5.25 -6.84
C SER A 383 16.79 -6.53 -7.35
N LEU A 384 17.78 -6.43 -8.24
CA LEU A 384 18.40 -7.60 -8.84
C LEU A 384 19.71 -8.00 -8.17
N TYR A 385 20.42 -7.06 -7.55
CA TYR A 385 21.67 -7.34 -6.83
C TYR A 385 21.49 -7.35 -5.32
N CYS A 386 21.07 -6.23 -4.71
CA CYS A 386 21.00 -6.10 -3.25
C CYS A 386 19.92 -7.02 -2.64
N ALA A 387 18.69 -7.01 -3.18
CA ALA A 387 17.58 -7.78 -2.61
C ALA A 387 17.83 -9.31 -2.48
N PRO A 388 18.38 -10.03 -3.49
CA PRO A 388 18.72 -11.45 -3.29
C PRO A 388 19.84 -11.67 -2.27
N LEU A 389 20.83 -10.79 -2.17
CA LEU A 389 21.87 -10.88 -1.14
C LEU A 389 21.29 -10.68 0.26
N GLU A 390 20.41 -9.70 0.43
CA GLU A 390 19.72 -9.47 1.69
C GLU A 390 18.84 -10.67 2.08
N LYS A 391 18.14 -11.27 1.12
CA LYS A 391 17.22 -12.36 1.40
C LYS A 391 17.89 -13.71 1.62
N PHE A 392 18.94 -14.03 0.85
CA PHE A 392 19.54 -15.36 0.78
C PHE A 392 21.00 -15.42 1.25
N GLY A 393 21.64 -14.27 1.46
CA GLY A 393 23.03 -14.21 1.88
C GLY A 393 23.23 -14.63 3.34
N THR A 394 24.39 -15.20 3.65
CA THR A 394 24.85 -15.34 5.04
C THR A 394 25.19 -13.98 5.65
N PRO A 395 25.31 -13.84 6.98
CA PRO A 395 25.75 -12.59 7.61
C PRO A 395 27.06 -12.05 7.03
N GLU A 396 28.04 -12.92 6.78
CA GLU A 396 29.34 -12.57 6.21
C GLU A 396 29.21 -12.12 4.75
N GLN A 397 28.33 -12.77 3.98
CA GLN A 397 28.06 -12.37 2.60
C GLN A 397 27.39 -11.00 2.55
N LYS A 398 26.43 -10.71 3.46
CA LYS A 398 25.77 -9.40 3.52
C LYS A 398 26.77 -8.31 3.84
N GLU A 399 27.59 -8.50 4.87
CA GLU A 399 28.60 -7.51 5.25
C GLU A 399 29.57 -7.20 4.09
N LYS A 400 30.06 -8.24 3.41
CA LYS A 400 31.07 -8.08 2.36
C LYS A 400 30.51 -7.67 0.99
N HIS A 401 29.33 -8.17 0.63
CA HIS A 401 28.79 -8.10 -0.73
C HIS A 401 27.49 -7.32 -0.86
N LEU A 402 26.79 -7.02 0.24
CA LEU A 402 25.60 -6.15 0.23
C LEU A 402 25.95 -4.73 0.65
N THR A 403 26.68 -4.55 1.76
CA THR A 403 26.88 -3.23 2.37
C THR A 403 27.45 -2.17 1.43
N PRO A 404 28.53 -2.42 0.65
CA PRO A 404 29.07 -1.42 -0.28
C PRO A 404 28.13 -1.08 -1.45
N TYR A 405 27.16 -1.94 -1.75
CA TYR A 405 26.28 -1.80 -2.90
C TYR A 405 24.96 -1.13 -2.50
N ALA A 406 24.45 -1.45 -1.32
CA ALA A 406 23.29 -0.76 -0.74
C ALA A 406 23.62 0.71 -0.43
N SER A 407 24.85 1.00 0.02
CA SER A 407 25.32 2.37 0.24
C SER A 407 25.57 3.18 -1.04
N GLY A 408 25.60 2.51 -2.20
CA GLY A 408 25.91 3.14 -3.49
C GLY A 408 27.39 3.42 -3.74
N GLU A 409 28.31 2.91 -2.90
CA GLU A 409 29.76 2.96 -3.15
C GLU A 409 30.15 2.14 -4.38
N LYS A 410 29.52 0.96 -4.53
CA LYS A 410 29.74 0.00 -5.61
C LYS A 410 28.45 -0.33 -6.34
N LEU A 411 28.57 -0.89 -7.55
CA LEU A 411 27.43 -1.21 -8.39
C LEU A 411 27.37 -2.70 -8.73
N GLY A 412 26.18 -3.29 -8.62
CA GLY A 412 25.92 -4.69 -8.95
C GLY A 412 25.26 -4.89 -10.31
N CYS A 413 25.39 -6.11 -10.84
CA CYS A 413 24.63 -6.59 -12.00
C CYS A 413 24.11 -8.03 -11.81
N PHE A 414 23.23 -8.47 -12.71
CA PHE A 414 22.49 -9.73 -12.59
C PHE A 414 22.59 -10.58 -13.86
N GLY A 415 23.36 -11.66 -13.79
CA GLY A 415 23.71 -12.55 -14.90
C GLY A 415 22.87 -13.82 -14.98
N LEU A 416 21.65 -13.71 -15.52
CA LEU A 416 20.74 -14.85 -15.72
C LEU A 416 20.69 -15.30 -17.19
N SER A 417 20.22 -14.42 -18.07
CA SER A 417 20.00 -14.70 -19.50
C SER A 417 21.28 -15.09 -20.22
N GLU A 418 21.14 -15.89 -21.27
CA GLU A 418 22.23 -16.34 -22.13
C GLU A 418 21.82 -16.17 -23.61
N PRO A 419 22.76 -16.21 -24.57
CA PRO A 419 22.43 -16.05 -26.00
C PRO A 419 21.34 -17.02 -26.50
N GLY A 420 21.31 -18.24 -25.95
CA GLY A 420 20.34 -19.28 -26.32
C GLY A 420 19.04 -19.27 -25.52
N ASN A 421 18.97 -18.53 -24.41
CA ASN A 421 17.85 -18.60 -23.48
C ASN A 421 17.63 -17.28 -22.72
N GLY A 422 16.51 -16.62 -23.02
CA GLY A 422 15.97 -15.47 -22.27
C GLY A 422 14.72 -15.87 -21.47
N SER A 423 13.60 -16.00 -22.16
CA SER A 423 12.32 -16.40 -21.55
C SER A 423 12.35 -17.79 -20.91
N ASP A 424 13.07 -18.74 -21.51
CA ASP A 424 13.33 -20.07 -20.92
C ASP A 424 14.54 -20.03 -19.98
N ALA A 425 14.42 -19.26 -18.89
CA ALA A 425 15.51 -19.04 -17.94
C ALA A 425 16.01 -20.33 -17.25
N GLY A 426 15.24 -21.42 -17.31
CA GLY A 426 15.60 -22.72 -16.73
C GLY A 426 16.56 -23.55 -17.59
N ALA A 427 16.81 -23.15 -18.84
CA ALA A 427 17.67 -23.83 -19.80
C ALA A 427 19.13 -23.32 -19.81
N ALA A 428 19.63 -22.86 -18.65
CA ALA A 428 20.97 -22.31 -18.54
C ALA A 428 22.07 -23.29 -18.99
N SER A 429 22.95 -22.82 -19.86
CA SER A 429 24.10 -23.56 -20.39
C SER A 429 25.41 -23.24 -19.67
N THR A 430 25.53 -22.08 -19.03
CA THR A 430 26.69 -21.69 -18.20
C THR A 430 26.85 -22.68 -17.06
N THR A 431 28.02 -23.34 -16.95
CA THR A 431 28.28 -24.38 -15.95
C THR A 431 29.09 -23.86 -14.77
N ALA A 432 28.86 -24.41 -13.58
CA ALA A 432 29.71 -24.24 -12.40
C ALA A 432 30.15 -25.64 -11.92
N ARG A 433 31.39 -26.03 -12.25
CA ARG A 433 31.93 -27.34 -11.87
C ARG A 433 32.56 -27.27 -10.49
N ALA A 434 32.14 -28.14 -9.57
CA ALA A 434 32.73 -28.23 -8.24
C ALA A 434 34.24 -28.59 -8.30
N THR A 435 35.00 -28.05 -7.36
CA THR A 435 36.41 -28.32 -7.07
C THR A 435 36.62 -28.41 -5.57
N ASP A 436 37.82 -28.79 -5.13
CA ASP A 436 38.20 -28.79 -3.72
C ASP A 436 38.17 -27.38 -3.09
N LYS A 437 38.26 -26.31 -3.89
CA LYS A 437 38.33 -24.91 -3.44
C LYS A 437 37.01 -24.14 -3.60
N GLY A 438 36.01 -24.71 -4.25
CA GLY A 438 34.79 -24.00 -4.64
C GLY A 438 34.28 -24.46 -6.00
N TYR A 439 34.12 -23.54 -6.95
CA TYR A 439 33.57 -23.80 -8.27
C TYR A 439 34.41 -23.16 -9.37
N VAL A 440 34.33 -23.73 -10.57
CA VAL A 440 34.88 -23.14 -11.80
C VAL A 440 33.75 -22.88 -12.77
N LEU A 441 33.56 -21.61 -13.14
CA LEU A 441 32.50 -21.16 -14.03
C LEU A 441 32.99 -21.09 -15.48
N ASN A 442 32.17 -21.60 -16.40
CA ASN A 442 32.38 -21.51 -17.83
C ASN A 442 31.07 -21.22 -18.56
N GLY A 443 31.08 -20.23 -19.47
CA GLY A 443 29.92 -19.90 -20.29
C GLY A 443 29.81 -18.42 -20.63
N THR A 444 28.62 -18.01 -21.03
CA THR A 444 28.35 -16.62 -21.42
C THR A 444 26.96 -16.22 -20.98
N LYS A 445 26.89 -15.14 -20.19
CA LYS A 445 25.65 -14.40 -19.92
C LYS A 445 25.49 -13.29 -20.94
N ALA A 446 24.24 -13.02 -21.33
CA ALA A 446 23.91 -12.04 -22.35
C ALA A 446 22.87 -11.04 -21.86
N TRP A 447 22.91 -9.83 -22.43
CA TRP A 447 21.98 -8.74 -22.12
C TRP A 447 22.10 -8.20 -20.69
N ILE A 448 23.31 -8.17 -20.13
CA ILE A 448 23.50 -7.83 -18.72
C ILE A 448 23.59 -6.32 -18.56
N THR A 449 22.57 -5.73 -17.94
CA THR A 449 22.55 -4.33 -17.56
C THR A 449 23.60 -4.05 -16.48
N ASN A 450 24.24 -2.88 -16.54
CA ASN A 450 25.38 -2.47 -15.69
C ASN A 450 26.67 -3.27 -15.96
N ALA A 451 26.73 -4.14 -16.96
CA ALA A 451 27.89 -5.02 -17.19
C ALA A 451 29.25 -4.31 -17.24
N HIS A 452 29.31 -3.09 -17.79
CA HIS A 452 30.56 -2.34 -17.91
C HIS A 452 30.86 -1.40 -16.73
N ASP A 453 29.91 -1.27 -15.80
CA ASP A 453 29.98 -0.30 -14.71
C ASP A 453 29.88 -0.99 -13.33
N ALA A 454 29.58 -2.30 -13.29
CA ALA A 454 29.41 -3.08 -12.08
C ALA A 454 30.72 -3.70 -11.59
N ASP A 455 30.89 -3.73 -10.26
CA ASP A 455 32.01 -4.36 -9.55
C ASP A 455 31.78 -5.86 -9.32
N GLN A 456 30.52 -6.29 -9.17
CA GLN A 456 30.13 -7.68 -8.95
C GLN A 456 28.85 -8.05 -9.71
N ALA A 457 28.75 -9.34 -10.02
CA ALA A 457 27.60 -9.96 -10.66
C ALA A 457 27.04 -11.08 -9.77
N ILE A 458 25.71 -11.17 -9.67
CA ILE A 458 25.05 -12.42 -9.27
C ILE A 458 24.84 -13.25 -10.54
N VAL A 459 25.55 -14.36 -10.65
CA VAL A 459 25.56 -15.22 -11.85
C VAL A 459 24.86 -16.53 -11.56
N PHE A 460 23.95 -16.94 -12.45
CA PHE A 460 23.24 -18.22 -12.33
C PHE A 460 23.90 -19.25 -13.24
N ALA A 461 24.41 -20.34 -12.69
CA ALA A 461 25.08 -21.38 -13.46
C ALA A 461 24.60 -22.76 -13.03
N THR A 462 24.55 -23.71 -13.97
CA THR A 462 24.16 -25.08 -13.68
C THR A 462 25.34 -25.85 -13.06
N THR A 463 25.12 -26.43 -11.88
CA THR A 463 26.05 -27.38 -11.25
C THR A 463 25.75 -28.82 -11.72
N ASP A 464 24.52 -29.10 -12.14
CA ASP A 464 24.11 -30.36 -12.77
C ASP A 464 23.06 -30.12 -13.86
N LYS A 465 23.47 -30.26 -15.13
CA LYS A 465 22.58 -30.08 -16.30
C LYS A 465 21.45 -31.11 -16.35
N SER A 466 21.64 -32.30 -15.80
CA SER A 466 20.63 -33.37 -15.82
C SER A 466 19.39 -33.03 -15.00
N LEU A 467 19.55 -32.15 -14.00
CA LEU A 467 18.48 -31.69 -13.11
C LEU A 467 17.72 -30.47 -13.65
N LYS A 468 18.07 -29.97 -14.85
CA LYS A 468 17.46 -28.80 -15.49
C LYS A 468 17.46 -27.60 -14.52
N HIS A 469 16.32 -26.90 -14.36
CA HIS A 469 16.19 -25.76 -13.47
C HIS A 469 16.53 -26.05 -12.00
N LYS A 470 16.44 -27.32 -11.55
CA LYS A 470 16.79 -27.72 -10.17
C LYS A 470 18.31 -27.88 -9.97
N GLY A 471 19.08 -27.93 -11.06
CA GLY A 471 20.54 -27.97 -11.01
C GLY A 471 21.19 -26.61 -11.20
N ILE A 472 20.43 -25.50 -11.09
CA ILE A 472 20.96 -24.14 -11.21
C ILE A 472 21.28 -23.60 -9.82
N SER A 473 22.45 -22.99 -9.67
CA SER A 473 22.94 -22.34 -8.45
C SER A 473 23.26 -20.87 -8.72
N ALA A 474 23.27 -20.04 -7.68
CA ALA A 474 23.58 -18.62 -7.77
C ALA A 474 24.96 -18.33 -7.16
N PHE A 475 25.76 -17.51 -7.83
CA PHE A 475 27.14 -17.22 -7.46
C PHE A 475 27.41 -15.73 -7.43
N ILE A 476 28.13 -15.26 -6.42
CA ILE A 476 28.62 -13.88 -6.33
C ILE A 476 30.00 -13.84 -7.02
N VAL A 477 30.10 -13.12 -8.13
CA VAL A 477 31.31 -13.13 -8.98
C VAL A 477 31.84 -11.70 -9.16
N PRO A 478 33.07 -11.39 -8.71
CA PRO A 478 33.76 -10.14 -9.04
C PRO A 478 33.97 -10.00 -10.55
N THR A 479 33.76 -8.80 -11.09
CA THR A 479 33.94 -8.53 -12.53
C THR A 479 35.40 -8.37 -12.93
N ASP A 480 36.32 -8.33 -11.95
CA ASP A 480 37.78 -8.34 -12.11
C ASP A 480 38.41 -9.73 -11.87
N ALA A 481 37.59 -10.77 -11.65
CA ALA A 481 38.09 -12.12 -11.43
C ALA A 481 38.88 -12.66 -12.65
N PRO A 482 40.00 -13.37 -12.45
CA PRO A 482 40.72 -14.03 -13.55
C PRO A 482 39.79 -14.95 -14.37
N GLY A 483 39.86 -14.84 -15.70
CA GLY A 483 38.98 -15.57 -16.62
C GLY A 483 37.63 -14.90 -16.90
N PHE A 484 37.28 -13.85 -16.17
CA PHE A 484 36.11 -13.03 -16.46
C PHE A 484 36.45 -12.00 -17.53
N SER A 485 35.61 -11.86 -18.56
CA SER A 485 35.74 -10.80 -19.53
C SER A 485 34.38 -10.26 -20.00
N LEU A 486 34.39 -9.03 -20.49
CA LEU A 486 33.21 -8.34 -20.98
C LEU A 486 33.14 -8.44 -22.50
N GLY A 487 31.94 -8.72 -23.02
CA GLY A 487 31.62 -8.50 -24.42
C GLY A 487 31.60 -7.01 -24.79
N LYS A 488 31.37 -6.71 -26.07
CA LYS A 488 31.13 -5.33 -26.50
C LYS A 488 29.85 -4.77 -25.87
N LYS A 489 29.81 -3.46 -25.67
CA LYS A 489 28.55 -2.76 -25.35
C LYS A 489 27.55 -2.94 -26.50
N GLU A 490 26.32 -3.30 -26.16
CA GLU A 490 25.23 -3.39 -27.14
C GLU A 490 24.76 -2.00 -27.57
N ASP A 491 24.60 -1.83 -28.89
CA ASP A 491 23.97 -0.66 -29.49
C ASP A 491 22.46 -0.87 -29.52
N LYS A 492 21.72 -0.03 -28.80
CA LYS A 492 20.32 -0.27 -28.42
C LYS A 492 19.41 0.85 -28.91
N LEU A 493 18.13 0.51 -29.11
CA LEU A 493 17.09 1.48 -29.46
C LEU A 493 16.94 2.59 -28.40
N GLY A 494 16.78 2.20 -27.13
CA GLY A 494 16.54 3.09 -26.00
C GLY A 494 17.39 2.70 -24.80
N ILE A 495 17.19 3.43 -23.70
CA ILE A 495 17.98 3.38 -22.46
C ILE A 495 19.49 3.37 -22.73
N ARG A 496 19.95 4.11 -23.74
CA ARG A 496 21.31 4.06 -24.29
C ARG A 496 22.40 4.48 -23.31
N ALA A 497 22.04 5.23 -22.26
CA ALA A 497 22.96 5.63 -21.20
C ALA A 497 23.16 4.56 -20.11
N SER A 498 22.49 3.41 -20.16
CA SER A 498 22.86 2.24 -19.35
C SER A 498 23.69 1.26 -20.19
N SER A 499 24.74 0.70 -19.58
CA SER A 499 25.53 -0.33 -20.26
C SER A 499 24.74 -1.63 -20.32
N THR A 500 24.89 -2.33 -21.45
CA THR A 500 24.38 -3.69 -21.65
C THR A 500 25.46 -4.45 -22.39
N GLY A 501 25.85 -5.61 -21.90
CA GLY A 501 26.89 -6.42 -22.51
C GLY A 501 26.80 -7.88 -22.10
N ASN A 502 27.69 -8.68 -22.67
CA ASN A 502 27.84 -10.07 -22.29
C ASN A 502 28.87 -10.20 -21.16
N LEU A 503 28.64 -11.12 -20.23
CA LEU A 503 29.65 -11.56 -19.26
C LEU A 503 30.17 -12.91 -19.71
N ILE A 504 31.47 -13.04 -19.93
CA ILE A 504 32.12 -14.23 -20.48
C ILE A 504 32.98 -14.82 -19.38
N PHE A 505 32.83 -16.13 -19.15
CA PHE A 505 33.53 -16.86 -18.10
C PHE A 505 34.36 -17.96 -18.75
N GLU A 506 35.67 -17.88 -18.61
CA GLU A 506 36.65 -18.87 -19.05
C GLU A 506 37.45 -19.34 -17.84
N ASP A 507 37.06 -20.49 -17.29
CA ASP A 507 37.65 -21.07 -16.09
C ASP A 507 37.72 -20.13 -14.87
N VAL A 508 36.65 -19.36 -14.64
CA VAL A 508 36.58 -18.43 -13.50
C VAL A 508 36.44 -19.19 -12.19
N GLU A 509 37.46 -19.10 -11.32
CA GLU A 509 37.44 -19.68 -9.98
C GLU A 509 36.55 -18.85 -9.04
N VAL A 510 35.55 -19.48 -8.44
CA VAL A 510 34.63 -18.89 -7.47
C VAL A 510 34.74 -19.64 -6.15
N PRO A 511 35.11 -18.98 -5.04
CA PRO A 511 35.20 -19.62 -3.73
C PRO A 511 33.87 -20.23 -3.28
N LYS A 512 33.93 -21.27 -2.45
CA LYS A 512 32.73 -21.96 -1.96
C LYS A 512 31.78 -21.02 -1.20
N GLU A 513 32.33 -20.07 -0.46
CA GLU A 513 31.61 -19.05 0.29
C GLU A 513 30.90 -18.01 -0.60
N ASN A 514 31.14 -17.98 -1.91
CA ASN A 514 30.45 -17.11 -2.86
C ASN A 514 29.22 -17.78 -3.49
N LEU A 515 28.87 -19.01 -3.10
CA LEU A 515 27.58 -19.62 -3.38
C LEU A 515 26.48 -18.89 -2.59
N LEU A 516 25.51 -18.30 -3.28
CA LEU A 516 24.38 -17.61 -2.67
C LEU A 516 23.21 -18.59 -2.47
N GLY A 517 22.81 -18.81 -1.21
CA GLY A 517 21.85 -19.85 -0.85
C GLY A 517 22.47 -21.25 -0.90
N LYS A 518 21.68 -22.27 -1.25
CA LYS A 518 22.17 -23.65 -1.39
C LYS A 518 22.37 -24.01 -2.86
N GLU A 519 23.18 -25.04 -3.09
CA GLU A 519 23.31 -25.62 -4.41
C GLU A 519 21.93 -26.10 -4.92
N GLY A 520 21.57 -25.74 -6.15
CA GLY A 520 20.25 -26.01 -6.75
C GLY A 520 19.15 -24.99 -6.45
N ASP A 521 19.37 -24.03 -5.53
CA ASP A 521 18.40 -22.98 -5.22
C ASP A 521 18.39 -21.83 -6.24
N GLY A 522 19.34 -21.79 -7.18
CA GLY A 522 19.58 -20.66 -8.07
C GLY A 522 18.36 -20.25 -8.89
N PHE A 523 17.61 -21.20 -9.46
CA PHE A 523 16.40 -20.85 -10.21
C PHE A 523 15.31 -20.25 -9.31
N LYS A 524 15.14 -20.77 -8.09
CA LYS A 524 14.20 -20.23 -7.10
C LYS A 524 14.59 -18.81 -6.70
N ILE A 525 15.88 -18.58 -6.44
CA ILE A 525 16.43 -17.26 -6.11
C ILE A 525 16.12 -16.30 -7.27
N ALA A 526 16.45 -16.67 -8.51
CA ALA A 526 16.19 -15.86 -9.70
C ALA A 526 14.71 -15.45 -9.83
N MET A 527 13.78 -16.40 -9.65
CA MET A 527 12.34 -16.12 -9.79
C MET A 527 11.83 -15.17 -8.70
N ILE A 528 12.24 -15.37 -7.44
CA ILE A 528 11.86 -14.49 -6.33
C ILE A 528 12.44 -13.08 -6.52
N THR A 529 13.67 -12.99 -7.02
CA THR A 529 14.33 -11.72 -7.36
C THR A 529 13.59 -10.99 -8.46
N LEU A 530 13.24 -11.68 -9.55
CA LEU A 530 12.50 -11.09 -10.68
C LEU A 530 11.11 -10.61 -10.29
N ASP A 531 10.41 -11.27 -9.38
CA ASP A 531 9.13 -10.75 -8.87
C ASP A 531 9.29 -9.36 -8.24
N SER A 532 10.41 -9.13 -7.57
CA SER A 532 10.75 -7.84 -6.96
C SER A 532 11.21 -6.82 -8.01
N GLY A 533 12.03 -7.24 -8.97
CA GLY A 533 12.51 -6.38 -10.05
C GLY A 533 11.39 -5.92 -10.99
N ARG A 534 10.36 -6.75 -11.21
CA ARG A 534 9.15 -6.37 -11.97
C ARG A 534 8.42 -5.16 -11.38
N ILE A 535 8.43 -4.98 -10.06
CA ILE A 535 7.91 -3.75 -9.44
C ILE A 535 8.78 -2.55 -9.86
N GLY A 536 10.10 -2.67 -9.77
CA GLY A 536 11.04 -1.63 -10.19
C GLY A 536 10.88 -1.24 -11.67
N ILE A 537 10.73 -2.21 -12.56
CA ILE A 537 10.47 -1.96 -13.98
C ILE A 537 9.10 -1.32 -14.22
N ALA A 538 8.06 -1.73 -13.47
CA ALA A 538 6.76 -1.06 -13.54
C ALA A 538 6.88 0.41 -13.13
N SER A 539 7.61 0.72 -12.06
CA SER A 539 7.89 2.09 -11.61
C SER A 539 8.68 2.90 -12.63
N GLN A 540 9.68 2.30 -13.28
CA GLN A 540 10.42 2.97 -14.35
C GLN A 540 9.53 3.29 -15.55
N ALA A 541 8.68 2.33 -15.97
CA ALA A 541 7.73 2.52 -17.05
C ALA A 541 6.74 3.66 -16.71
N LEU A 542 6.27 3.75 -15.46
CA LEU A 542 5.47 4.87 -14.98
C LEU A 542 6.18 6.21 -15.11
N GLY A 543 7.46 6.29 -14.73
CA GLY A 543 8.27 7.50 -14.88
C GLY A 543 8.37 7.95 -16.34
N ILE A 544 8.59 7.01 -17.27
CA ILE A 544 8.63 7.28 -18.72
C ILE A 544 7.26 7.74 -19.24
N ALA A 545 6.18 7.09 -18.83
CA ALA A 545 4.82 7.44 -19.21
C ALA A 545 4.45 8.84 -18.71
N GLN A 546 4.76 9.15 -17.45
CA GLN A 546 4.52 10.46 -16.84
C GLN A 546 5.32 11.57 -17.56
N ALA A 547 6.61 11.35 -17.83
CA ALA A 547 7.43 12.31 -18.58
C ALA A 547 6.87 12.57 -19.98
N SER A 548 6.38 11.52 -20.66
CA SER A 548 5.73 11.61 -21.96
C SER A 548 4.44 12.45 -21.91
N TYR A 549 3.60 12.18 -20.91
CA TYR A 549 2.38 12.95 -20.68
C TYR A 549 2.67 14.41 -20.36
N ASP A 550 3.61 14.71 -19.47
CA ASP A 550 4.01 16.07 -19.11
C ASP A 550 4.49 16.86 -20.34
N CYS A 551 5.29 16.21 -21.20
CA CYS A 551 5.76 16.80 -22.45
C CYS A 551 4.59 17.10 -23.39
N ALA A 552 3.67 16.14 -23.56
CA ALA A 552 2.51 16.28 -24.43
C ALA A 552 1.55 17.38 -23.96
N ILE A 553 1.18 17.40 -22.68
CA ILE A 553 0.25 18.40 -22.14
C ILE A 553 0.86 19.81 -22.19
N ALA A 554 2.13 19.98 -21.82
CA ALA A 554 2.79 21.28 -21.87
C ALA A 554 2.86 21.83 -23.31
N TYR A 555 3.18 20.97 -24.27
CA TYR A 555 3.18 21.35 -25.69
C TYR A 555 1.76 21.68 -26.18
N ALA A 556 0.76 20.87 -25.80
CA ALA A 556 -0.61 21.07 -26.23
C ALA A 556 -1.24 22.38 -25.70
N GLN A 557 -0.83 22.83 -24.52
CA GLN A 557 -1.30 24.10 -23.93
C GLN A 557 -0.73 25.34 -24.64
N THR A 558 0.48 25.22 -25.21
CA THR A 558 1.22 26.36 -25.77
C THR A 558 1.16 26.44 -27.29
N ARG A 559 1.21 25.29 -27.98
CA ARG A 559 1.13 25.21 -29.44
C ARG A 559 -0.28 25.54 -29.92
N LYS A 560 -0.39 26.46 -30.88
CA LYS A 560 -1.66 26.83 -31.52
C LYS A 560 -1.76 26.31 -32.95
N THR A 561 -2.94 25.84 -33.31
CA THR A 561 -3.36 25.55 -34.69
C THR A 561 -4.80 26.01 -34.87
N PHE A 562 -5.17 26.48 -36.05
CA PHE A 562 -6.53 27.01 -36.28
C PHE A 562 -6.94 28.10 -35.25
N GLY A 563 -5.97 28.92 -34.83
CA GLY A 563 -6.18 30.05 -33.91
C GLY A 563 -6.29 29.70 -32.42
N VAL A 564 -6.33 28.42 -32.03
CA VAL A 564 -6.49 27.99 -30.63
C VAL A 564 -5.40 27.01 -30.20
N PRO A 565 -5.10 26.90 -28.88
CA PRO A 565 -4.21 25.87 -28.37
C PRO A 565 -4.67 24.46 -28.74
N LEU A 566 -3.73 23.53 -28.99
CA LEU A 566 -4.04 22.13 -29.30
C LEU A 566 -4.88 21.47 -28.20
N ALA A 567 -4.67 21.85 -26.93
CA ALA A 567 -5.45 21.37 -25.78
C ALA A 567 -6.96 21.70 -25.86
N LYS A 568 -7.40 22.58 -26.77
CA LYS A 568 -8.83 22.85 -27.04
C LYS A 568 -9.43 21.94 -28.11
N ASN A 569 -8.62 21.18 -28.84
CA ASN A 569 -9.11 20.21 -29.83
C ASN A 569 -9.63 18.95 -29.10
N PRO A 570 -10.90 18.54 -29.31
CA PRO A 570 -11.47 17.35 -28.65
C PRO A 570 -10.65 16.07 -28.86
N ILE A 571 -10.06 15.87 -30.05
CA ILE A 571 -9.24 14.68 -30.34
C ILE A 571 -7.97 14.67 -29.48
N ILE A 572 -7.36 15.84 -29.26
CA ILE A 572 -6.18 15.98 -28.39
C ILE A 572 -6.57 15.77 -26.93
N GLN A 573 -7.75 16.28 -26.51
CA GLN A 573 -8.27 16.05 -25.17
C GLN A 573 -8.48 14.55 -24.90
N THR A 574 -9.07 13.81 -25.84
CA THR A 574 -9.23 12.35 -25.72
C THR A 574 -7.90 11.65 -25.54
N LYS A 575 -6.86 12.01 -26.30
CA LYS A 575 -5.52 11.44 -26.14
C LYS A 575 -4.95 11.70 -24.76
N LEU A 576 -4.97 12.95 -24.32
CA LEU A 576 -4.43 13.37 -23.03
C LEU A 576 -5.19 12.73 -21.86
N SER A 577 -6.52 12.64 -21.94
CA SER A 577 -7.32 11.97 -20.92
C SER A 577 -7.03 10.48 -20.85
N THR A 578 -6.90 9.80 -22.00
CA THR A 578 -6.54 8.38 -22.04
C THR A 578 -5.16 8.14 -21.44
N MET A 579 -4.16 8.96 -21.79
CA MET A 579 -2.82 8.88 -21.22
C MET A 579 -2.85 9.01 -19.69
N ALA A 580 -3.53 10.04 -19.17
CA ALA A 580 -3.65 10.27 -17.74
C ALA A 580 -4.33 9.09 -17.02
N THR A 581 -5.46 8.59 -17.54
CA THR A 581 -6.17 7.45 -16.93
C THR A 581 -5.32 6.18 -16.91
N GLU A 582 -4.59 5.91 -17.98
CA GLU A 582 -3.76 4.71 -18.10
C GLU A 582 -2.56 4.76 -17.14
N ILE A 583 -1.95 5.93 -16.97
CA ILE A 583 -0.88 6.17 -15.99
C ILE A 583 -1.40 5.93 -14.57
N GLU A 584 -2.54 6.51 -14.19
CA GLU A 584 -3.09 6.32 -12.84
C GLU A 584 -3.46 4.86 -12.57
N ALA A 585 -4.06 4.16 -13.54
CA ALA A 585 -4.37 2.75 -13.41
C ALA A 585 -3.11 1.89 -13.21
N ALA A 586 -2.05 2.16 -13.97
CA ALA A 586 -0.77 1.48 -13.83
C ALA A 586 -0.08 1.78 -12.48
N ARG A 587 -0.17 3.03 -11.99
CA ARG A 587 0.40 3.45 -10.71
C ARG A 587 -0.24 2.74 -9.54
N LEU A 588 -1.57 2.68 -9.52
CA LEU A 588 -2.32 1.97 -8.48
C LEU A 588 -1.97 0.48 -8.43
N LEU A 589 -1.80 -0.18 -9.58
CA LEU A 589 -1.37 -1.58 -9.64
C LEU A 589 0.06 -1.78 -9.12
N THR A 590 0.96 -0.87 -9.49
CA THR A 590 2.38 -0.93 -9.09
C THR A 590 2.53 -0.73 -7.59
N TRP A 591 1.89 0.30 -7.03
CA TRP A 591 1.94 0.55 -5.59
C TRP A 591 1.25 -0.56 -4.79
N LYS A 592 0.16 -1.12 -5.32
CA LYS A 592 -0.45 -2.30 -4.70
C LYS A 592 0.52 -3.48 -4.62
N ALA A 593 1.27 -3.77 -5.70
CA ALA A 593 2.27 -4.84 -5.68
C ALA A 593 3.38 -4.58 -4.65
N ALA A 594 3.84 -3.33 -4.53
CA ALA A 594 4.83 -2.92 -3.55
C ALA A 594 4.33 -3.11 -2.10
N VAL A 595 3.14 -2.59 -1.79
CA VAL A 595 2.54 -2.70 -0.44
C VAL A 595 2.28 -4.16 -0.04
N GLU A 596 1.84 -5.00 -0.98
CA GLU A 596 1.65 -6.43 -0.72
C GLU A 596 2.96 -7.14 -0.42
N LYS A 597 4.04 -6.74 -1.11
CA LYS A 597 5.39 -7.22 -0.81
C LYS A 597 5.85 -6.78 0.58
N ASP A 598 5.70 -5.50 0.90
CA ASP A 598 6.11 -4.93 2.20
C ASP A 598 5.39 -5.61 3.36
N ALA A 599 4.13 -5.97 3.16
CA ALA A 599 3.34 -6.72 4.14
C ALA A 599 3.62 -8.23 4.16
N GLY A 600 4.64 -8.72 3.44
CA GLY A 600 5.02 -10.13 3.39
C GLY A 600 3.99 -11.05 2.74
N ARG A 601 3.04 -10.50 1.96
CA ARG A 601 1.97 -11.26 1.32
C ARG A 601 2.36 -11.70 -0.09
N PRO A 602 1.72 -12.74 -0.67
CA PRO A 602 1.99 -13.16 -2.03
C PRO A 602 1.74 -12.03 -3.04
N PHE A 603 2.79 -11.62 -3.76
CA PHE A 603 2.74 -10.47 -4.67
C PHE A 603 3.13 -10.80 -6.12
N THR A 604 3.58 -12.03 -6.42
CA THR A 604 4.02 -12.48 -7.77
C THR A 604 3.03 -12.11 -8.87
N LYS A 605 1.74 -12.43 -8.69
CA LYS A 605 0.68 -12.08 -9.66
C LYS A 605 0.55 -10.57 -9.85
N LEU A 606 0.59 -9.81 -8.75
CA LEU A 606 0.42 -8.36 -8.76
C LEU A 606 1.62 -7.65 -9.40
N ALA A 607 2.85 -8.11 -9.13
CA ALA A 607 4.04 -7.60 -9.78
C ALA A 607 4.01 -7.84 -11.29
N ALA A 608 3.56 -9.03 -11.73
CA ALA A 608 3.39 -9.31 -13.15
C ALA A 608 2.30 -8.43 -13.80
N MET A 609 1.16 -8.23 -13.15
CA MET A 609 0.10 -7.32 -13.61
C MET A 609 0.58 -5.87 -13.69
N ALA A 610 1.29 -5.40 -12.67
CA ALA A 610 1.85 -4.06 -12.60
C ALA A 610 2.83 -3.82 -13.75
N LYS A 611 3.82 -4.71 -13.91
CA LYS A 611 4.82 -4.62 -14.99
C LYS A 611 4.16 -4.62 -16.36
N LEU A 612 3.23 -5.55 -16.60
CA LEU A 612 2.49 -5.62 -17.86
C LEU A 612 1.77 -4.29 -18.16
N LYS A 613 0.89 -3.85 -17.25
CA LYS A 613 0.07 -2.65 -17.45
C LYS A 613 0.92 -1.38 -17.58
N ALA A 614 1.94 -1.22 -16.73
CA ALA A 614 2.79 -0.05 -16.77
C ALA A 614 3.66 0.01 -18.04
N SER A 615 4.21 -1.11 -18.49
CA SER A 615 5.03 -1.16 -19.71
C SER A 615 4.22 -0.83 -20.97
N GLU A 616 3.02 -1.40 -21.13
CA GLU A 616 2.12 -1.08 -22.25
C GLU A 616 1.62 0.37 -22.18
N ALA A 617 1.31 0.87 -20.98
CA ALA A 617 0.92 2.26 -20.78
C ALA A 617 2.06 3.22 -21.15
N ALA A 618 3.32 2.87 -20.84
CA ALA A 618 4.50 3.67 -21.21
C ALA A 618 4.67 3.75 -22.73
N THR A 619 4.59 2.64 -23.44
CA THR A 619 4.66 2.61 -24.91
C THR A 619 3.51 3.39 -25.52
N MET A 620 2.28 3.22 -25.01
CA MET A 620 1.10 3.96 -25.50
C MET A 620 1.25 5.47 -25.25
N CYS A 621 1.61 5.89 -24.04
CA CYS A 621 1.73 7.30 -23.69
C CYS A 621 2.85 7.99 -24.49
N SER A 622 4.02 7.36 -24.58
CA SER A 622 5.15 7.92 -25.34
C SER A 622 4.85 8.00 -26.84
N HIS A 623 4.19 6.99 -27.42
CA HIS A 623 3.70 7.04 -28.80
C HIS A 623 2.72 8.20 -29.01
N GLN A 624 1.71 8.34 -28.14
CA GLN A 624 0.74 9.43 -28.25
C GLN A 624 1.38 10.80 -28.01
N ALA A 625 2.42 10.90 -27.17
CA ALA A 625 3.15 12.15 -26.97
C ALA A 625 3.82 12.62 -28.26
N ILE A 626 4.49 11.73 -29.00
CA ILE A 626 5.02 12.05 -30.35
C ILE A 626 3.89 12.58 -31.25
N GLN A 627 2.74 11.90 -31.25
CA GLN A 627 1.61 12.28 -32.09
C GLN A 627 1.02 13.65 -31.73
N VAL A 628 0.97 14.01 -30.43
CA VAL A 628 0.48 15.32 -29.95
C VAL A 628 1.46 16.44 -30.35
N LEU A 629 2.77 16.17 -30.31
CA LEU A 629 3.79 17.12 -30.74
C LEU A 629 3.88 17.27 -32.27
N GLY A 630 3.36 16.29 -33.02
CA GLY A 630 3.44 16.26 -34.48
C GLY A 630 4.89 16.15 -34.95
N GLY A 631 5.29 16.95 -35.95
CA GLY A 631 6.67 16.93 -36.48
C GLY A 631 7.74 17.17 -35.40
N MET A 632 7.45 18.00 -34.39
CA MET A 632 8.38 18.24 -33.28
C MET A 632 8.59 17.01 -32.39
N GLY A 633 7.65 16.06 -32.39
CA GLY A 633 7.76 14.83 -31.62
C GLY A 633 8.72 13.81 -32.25
N TYR A 634 9.09 13.99 -33.51
CA TYR A 634 9.94 13.05 -34.26
C TYR A 634 11.42 13.49 -34.34
N VAL A 635 11.73 14.71 -33.89
CA VAL A 635 13.09 15.27 -33.89
C VAL A 635 13.70 15.22 -32.51
N SER A 636 15.01 14.97 -32.44
CA SER A 636 15.76 14.84 -31.18
C SER A 636 15.95 16.15 -30.39
N GLU A 637 15.39 17.26 -30.87
CA GLU A 637 15.29 18.52 -30.12
C GLU A 637 14.24 18.43 -29.00
N MET A 638 13.25 17.54 -29.15
CA MET A 638 12.23 17.28 -28.13
C MET A 638 12.45 15.90 -27.50
N PRO A 639 12.15 15.72 -26.21
CA PRO A 639 12.42 14.47 -25.51
C PRO A 639 11.44 13.33 -25.84
N ALA A 640 10.33 13.62 -26.55
CA ALA A 640 9.27 12.65 -26.80
C ALA A 640 9.74 11.40 -27.55
N GLU A 641 10.61 11.55 -28.55
CA GLU A 641 11.16 10.42 -29.31
C GLU A 641 12.00 9.49 -28.42
N ARG A 642 12.81 10.07 -27.51
CA ARG A 642 13.61 9.32 -26.55
C ARG A 642 12.71 8.53 -25.60
N HIS A 643 11.66 9.15 -25.08
CA HIS A 643 10.70 8.45 -24.21
C HIS A 643 10.07 7.24 -24.90
N TYR A 644 9.77 7.32 -26.20
CA TYR A 644 9.23 6.19 -26.96
C TYR A 644 10.24 5.06 -27.13
N ARG A 645 11.49 5.40 -27.44
CA ARG A 645 12.58 4.41 -27.52
C ARG A 645 12.83 3.74 -26.16
N ASP A 646 12.84 4.51 -25.09
CA ASP A 646 13.05 4.03 -23.72
C ASP A 646 11.87 3.19 -23.20
N ALA A 647 10.62 3.55 -23.54
CA ALA A 647 9.45 2.79 -23.12
C ALA A 647 9.47 1.36 -23.69
N ARG A 648 9.92 1.21 -24.94
CA ARG A 648 9.82 -0.06 -25.67
C ARG A 648 10.51 -1.23 -24.98
N ILE A 649 11.65 -1.01 -24.32
CA ILE A 649 12.37 -2.10 -23.64
C ILE A 649 11.61 -2.61 -22.42
N THR A 650 10.74 -1.79 -21.82
CA THR A 650 10.00 -2.17 -20.61
C THR A 650 9.04 -3.32 -20.82
N GLU A 651 8.57 -3.55 -22.05
CA GLU A 651 7.71 -4.69 -22.41
C GLU A 651 8.51 -5.99 -22.64
N ILE A 652 9.85 -5.93 -22.64
CA ILE A 652 10.72 -7.05 -23.03
C ILE A 652 11.50 -7.63 -21.84
N TYR A 653 12.28 -6.80 -21.15
CA TYR A 653 13.16 -7.32 -20.09
C TYR A 653 12.41 -7.65 -18.79
N GLU A 654 13.10 -8.36 -17.88
CA GLU A 654 12.53 -8.88 -16.63
C GLU A 654 11.28 -9.77 -16.84
N GLY A 655 11.25 -10.40 -18.01
CA GLY A 655 10.13 -11.18 -18.54
C GLY A 655 9.29 -10.33 -19.48
N THR A 656 9.11 -10.81 -20.72
CA THR A 656 8.30 -10.13 -21.72
C THR A 656 6.83 -10.03 -21.29
N SER A 657 6.04 -9.21 -21.97
CA SER A 657 4.58 -9.14 -21.75
C SER A 657 3.92 -10.52 -21.84
N GLU A 658 4.36 -11.39 -22.75
CA GLU A 658 3.86 -12.76 -22.87
C GLU A 658 4.19 -13.60 -21.64
N ILE A 659 5.39 -13.46 -21.08
CA ILE A 659 5.76 -14.12 -19.82
C ILE A 659 4.93 -13.59 -18.66
N MET A 660 4.60 -12.30 -18.62
CA MET A 660 3.70 -11.76 -17.60
C MET A 660 2.30 -12.40 -17.72
N HIS A 661 1.77 -12.55 -18.94
CA HIS A 661 0.51 -13.26 -19.15
C HIS A 661 0.55 -14.72 -18.66
N LEU A 662 1.66 -15.43 -18.89
CA LEU A 662 1.82 -16.80 -18.37
C LEU A 662 1.86 -16.86 -16.84
N VAL A 663 2.58 -15.94 -16.21
CA VAL A 663 2.64 -15.84 -14.73
C VAL A 663 1.26 -15.53 -14.15
N ILE A 664 0.54 -14.58 -14.76
CA ILE A 664 -0.82 -14.20 -14.35
C ILE A 664 -1.78 -15.38 -14.53
N GLY A 665 -1.78 -16.02 -15.70
CA GLY A 665 -2.64 -17.15 -16.01
C GLY A 665 -2.39 -18.34 -15.07
N GLY A 666 -1.12 -18.64 -14.78
CA GLY A 666 -0.75 -19.67 -13.80
C GLY A 666 -1.28 -19.37 -12.39
N ALA A 667 -1.19 -18.12 -11.95
CA ALA A 667 -1.72 -17.71 -10.66
C ALA A 667 -3.25 -17.80 -10.60
N LEU A 668 -3.96 -17.37 -11.66
CA LEU A 668 -5.41 -17.45 -11.74
C LEU A 668 -5.93 -18.90 -11.70
N ASN A 669 -5.27 -19.82 -12.40
CA ASN A 669 -5.62 -21.24 -12.36
C ASN A 669 -5.45 -21.82 -10.95
N LYS A 670 -4.39 -21.43 -10.24
CA LYS A 670 -4.15 -21.86 -8.87
C LYS A 670 -5.24 -21.34 -7.92
N GLU A 671 -5.58 -20.05 -8.03
CA GLU A 671 -6.64 -19.44 -7.21
C GLU A 671 -8.00 -20.10 -7.44
N PHE A 672 -8.35 -20.40 -8.69
CA PHE A 672 -9.61 -21.09 -9.01
C PHE A 672 -9.67 -22.49 -8.39
N ASN A 673 -8.56 -23.24 -8.44
CA ASN A 673 -8.46 -24.60 -7.87
C ASN A 673 -8.37 -24.60 -6.33
N GLU A 674 -8.07 -23.48 -5.69
CA GLU A 674 -8.10 -23.37 -4.22
C GLU A 674 -9.51 -23.04 -3.71
N THR A 675 -10.36 -22.45 -4.56
CA THR A 675 -11.75 -22.09 -4.23
C THR A 675 -12.79 -23.14 -4.60
N ASN A 676 -12.44 -24.12 -5.42
CA ASN A 676 -13.29 -25.25 -5.85
C ASN A 676 -12.61 -26.56 -5.53
#